data_AF-A0A1J0EN99-F1
#
_entry.id   AF-A0A1J0EN99-F1
#
_cell.length_a   1.000
_cell.length_b   1.000
_cell.length_c   1.000
_cell.angle_alpha   90.00
_cell.angle_beta   90.00
_cell.angle_gamma   90.00
#
_symmetry.space_group_name_H-M   'P 1'
#
loop_
_entity.id
_entity.type
_entity.pdbx_description
1 polymer ?
#
loop_
_entity_poly.entity_id
_entity_poly.type
_entity_poly.pdbx_seq_one_letter_code
_entity_poly.pdbx_strand_id
1 'polypeptide(L)'
;MRNTDVRRQAWRRWLSQIVCGGLLGLYLAVRAYAFTPSDSPLLSAAAVAPNVMLLLDNSGSMNSIIYAPGFDPTVSRTPAKQCNGFSGLCNGGSDIIGDPILLSSLSQSGCSSGYYAFYNNSTTPLCLKLPDPVGNGNTRYYDDYISYLVSLANGSNRDFTNGSIPNDYRVNVARNVATALVASNRGLRFGLSTFNPPTNHSPANGGYIARAISDLSPVSGSVTQAQADANYNAMISAISGLSAIANTPLAETYYEITRYFRGMTPYYNSTPATYTSPIQYRCQKNYGVVITDGLPTYDRTFPTNDPLGGTRLPNWDGINNDGNNLNGDNEGDTLYLDDIAKFAFDIDMRSTGTDLAGKAWNSPDFPKQNMNTYTVGFTTANQMLSDAANYGQGKYYQATDSASLNTALSAALSDITAKAGSGGSGVTSSNTVASGSSYYQTSYDPKDWRGTIKSFGFTASGAVNTASVLWTTDTTIVPGATAPTYQSWNTTTNAAVTLAYGNFSSTQQTSLSQSLPTGISGSDLVEWSKGTNKTGLKARTVLLGDIINSPLALASPTDKTASDLAGSTSYSTFLTRKAANMNTSLVVNANDGFVNVINAGNGARRYAYMPSSVLPSLHFIADTGYINGIRHKFLNDGQVGVFDAQLNSAWKTLALGGVGAGGKTFYAVQLFDGTAGNVTNALWEISAPATANTANAFNDLGYAYARPEVARLADGRWAAFISNGYGSNSGVAALYVVDIRDGSLIRKIVIDSTETTNGLSSVKLKVDSQSIVQAAYGGDLKGRLWKFDLSSASTSSWGVAFSGKPLFTAPGGATQPITAQPLLADHPINGKEVFFGTGKFNETADKLSKDLQAFYGVWDADGGPGQITVSSLQAQAVTGVFTGTAGGQFITTSQNPVTYPAQNGWYLPLVYNNVLTGERVISQAALVLGRIVFTTASVDTTDPCSSFGTGKLVELDAFSGKMLSYAVLDTNGDGLVDTHDTISSGVIFTGGIPTLNAIVNSAARKIVNDSSGGITTLVEKSGGGSRRIMWRQIQ
;
A
#
# COMPACT_ATOMS: atom_id res chain seq x y z
N MET A 1 41.21 -20.05 -48.50
CA MET A 1 40.54 -20.38 -47.22
C MET A 1 40.65 -19.28 -46.16
N ARG A 2 40.66 -17.98 -46.53
CA ARG A 2 40.76 -16.85 -45.56
C ARG A 2 39.49 -15.99 -45.44
N ASN A 3 38.44 -16.30 -46.20
CA ASN A 3 37.22 -15.48 -46.29
C ASN A 3 35.99 -16.04 -45.55
N THR A 4 36.12 -17.23 -44.95
CA THR A 4 35.02 -17.93 -44.26
C THR A 4 34.97 -17.65 -42.75
N ASP A 5 36.11 -17.41 -42.11
CA ASP A 5 36.15 -17.16 -40.65
C ASP A 5 35.73 -15.75 -40.25
N VAL A 6 36.04 -14.74 -41.08
CA VAL A 6 35.59 -13.36 -40.85
C VAL A 6 34.08 -13.24 -40.95
N ARG A 7 33.45 -13.98 -41.90
CA ARG A 7 31.99 -14.03 -42.04
C ARG A 7 31.31 -14.78 -40.88
N ARG A 8 31.93 -15.84 -40.34
CA ARG A 8 31.41 -16.56 -39.16
C ARG A 8 31.49 -15.72 -37.87
N GLN A 9 32.54 -14.92 -37.68
CA GLN A 9 32.63 -14.02 -36.53
C GLN A 9 31.66 -12.84 -36.61
N ALA A 10 31.47 -12.26 -37.80
CA ALA A 10 30.48 -11.20 -38.02
C ALA A 10 29.04 -11.70 -37.77
N TRP A 11 28.72 -12.92 -38.22
CA TRP A 11 27.40 -13.52 -38.02
C TRP A 11 27.13 -13.86 -36.54
N ARG A 12 28.16 -14.32 -35.79
CA ARG A 12 28.05 -14.56 -34.33
C ARG A 12 27.90 -13.26 -33.53
N ARG A 13 28.57 -12.17 -33.92
CA ARG A 13 28.40 -10.85 -33.28
C ARG A 13 27.02 -10.25 -33.57
N TRP A 14 26.51 -10.41 -34.80
CA TRP A 14 25.16 -9.98 -35.16
C TRP A 14 24.07 -10.78 -34.44
N LEU A 15 24.20 -12.11 -34.34
CA LEU A 15 23.30 -12.95 -33.52
C LEU A 15 23.39 -12.62 -32.03
N SER A 16 24.59 -12.34 -31.49
CA SER A 16 24.75 -11.97 -30.09
C SER A 16 24.17 -10.58 -29.80
N GLN A 17 24.23 -9.64 -30.75
CA GLN A 17 23.55 -8.33 -30.65
C GLN A 17 22.03 -8.43 -30.78
N ILE A 18 21.50 -9.35 -31.60
CA ILE A 18 20.05 -9.61 -31.69
C ILE A 18 19.55 -10.35 -30.44
N VAL A 19 20.33 -11.27 -29.88
CA VAL A 19 19.98 -11.97 -28.63
C VAL A 19 20.11 -11.01 -27.44
N CYS A 20 21.12 -10.14 -27.38
CA CYS A 20 21.22 -9.10 -26.35
C CYS A 20 20.15 -8.01 -26.52
N GLY A 21 19.82 -7.62 -27.75
CA GLY A 21 18.72 -6.70 -28.06
C GLY A 21 17.34 -7.31 -27.78
N GLY A 22 17.18 -8.62 -27.97
CA GLY A 22 15.99 -9.38 -27.59
C GLY A 22 15.87 -9.58 -26.07
N LEU A 23 16.99 -9.77 -25.37
CA LEU A 23 17.03 -9.87 -23.91
C LEU A 23 16.85 -8.50 -23.22
N LEU A 24 17.37 -7.40 -23.80
CA LEU A 24 17.05 -6.03 -23.35
C LEU A 24 15.60 -5.64 -23.69
N GLY A 25 15.08 -6.07 -24.85
CA GLY A 25 13.68 -5.87 -25.22
C GLY A 25 12.69 -6.61 -24.31
N LEU A 26 13.10 -7.74 -23.72
CA LEU A 26 12.33 -8.49 -22.74
C LEU A 26 12.43 -7.92 -21.31
N TYR A 27 13.45 -7.12 -21.00
CA TYR A 27 13.58 -6.41 -19.72
C TYR A 27 12.99 -5.00 -19.72
N LEU A 28 12.72 -4.40 -20.89
CA LEU A 28 12.11 -3.07 -21.02
C LEU A 28 10.57 -3.09 -21.10
N ALA A 29 9.94 -4.25 -20.92
CA ALA A 29 8.49 -4.35 -20.76
C ALA A 29 8.08 -4.44 -19.29
N VAL A 30 8.55 -3.50 -18.45
CA VAL A 30 7.80 -3.21 -17.22
C VAL A 30 6.49 -2.60 -17.67
N ARG A 31 5.44 -3.42 -17.74
CA ARG A 31 4.08 -2.94 -18.01
C ARG A 31 3.80 -1.80 -17.04
N ALA A 32 3.36 -0.65 -17.57
CA ALA A 32 2.82 0.44 -16.77
C ALA A 32 1.85 -0.14 -15.73
N TYR A 33 2.11 0.13 -14.44
CA TYR A 33 1.38 -0.48 -13.33
C TYR A 33 -0.12 -0.27 -13.50
N ALA A 34 -0.85 -1.39 -13.59
CA ALA A 34 -2.25 -1.47 -14.00
C ALA A 34 -3.27 -1.07 -12.92
N PHE A 35 -2.83 -0.86 -11.67
CA PHE A 35 -3.57 -0.39 -10.50
C PHE A 35 -2.61 -0.44 -9.30
N THR A 36 -2.47 0.65 -8.55
CA THR A 36 -1.58 0.71 -7.37
C THR A 36 -2.38 1.22 -6.17
N PRO A 37 -2.80 0.33 -5.25
CA PRO A 37 -3.56 0.75 -4.08
C PRO A 37 -2.72 1.68 -3.21
N SER A 38 -3.38 2.59 -2.49
CA SER A 38 -2.70 3.39 -1.47
C SER A 38 -2.24 2.49 -0.33
N ASP A 39 -1.00 2.69 0.15
CA ASP A 39 -0.46 1.97 1.30
C ASP A 39 -0.97 2.52 2.64
N SER A 40 -1.68 3.64 2.62
CA SER A 40 -2.33 4.28 3.77
C SER A 40 -3.80 4.56 3.46
N PRO A 41 -4.68 4.68 4.47
CA PRO A 41 -6.03 5.18 4.25
C PRO A 41 -6.04 6.48 3.44
N LEU A 42 -7.03 6.71 2.57
CA LEU A 42 -6.99 7.85 1.66
C LEU A 42 -7.33 9.20 2.29
N LEU A 43 -8.10 9.24 3.39
CA LEU A 43 -8.34 10.47 4.17
C LEU A 43 -7.11 10.95 4.97
N SER A 44 -5.99 10.34 4.67
CA SER A 44 -4.87 10.14 5.54
C SER A 44 -3.61 10.25 4.68
N ALA A 45 -3.63 9.63 3.50
CA ALA A 45 -2.73 9.81 2.36
C ALA A 45 -2.66 11.26 1.87
N ALA A 46 -1.49 11.87 1.88
CA ALA A 46 -1.25 13.07 1.07
C ALA A 46 -1.32 12.68 -0.42
N ALA A 47 -2.00 13.47 -1.25
CA ALA A 47 -2.02 13.28 -2.71
C ALA A 47 -0.85 13.98 -3.43
N VAL A 48 0.26 14.16 -2.72
CA VAL A 48 1.44 14.91 -3.19
C VAL A 48 2.65 13.99 -3.16
N ALA A 49 3.38 13.94 -4.27
CA ALA A 49 4.62 13.20 -4.36
C ALA A 49 5.65 13.73 -3.35
N PRO A 50 6.32 12.85 -2.58
CA PRO A 50 7.36 13.29 -1.67
C PRO A 50 8.59 13.89 -2.38
N ASN A 51 9.29 14.76 -1.66
CA ASN A 51 10.58 15.32 -2.04
C ASN A 51 11.71 14.44 -1.50
N VAL A 52 12.62 13.98 -2.37
CA VAL A 52 13.82 13.22 -2.00
C VAL A 52 15.07 13.94 -2.50
N MET A 53 15.94 14.32 -1.57
CA MET A 53 17.28 14.82 -1.89
C MET A 53 18.29 13.68 -1.70
N LEU A 54 18.94 13.27 -2.78
CA LEU A 54 20.07 12.34 -2.71
C LEU A 54 21.33 13.13 -2.40
N LEU A 55 22.02 12.80 -1.31
CA LEU A 55 23.37 13.25 -1.03
C LEU A 55 24.33 12.11 -1.40
N LEU A 56 25.01 12.28 -2.54
CA LEU A 56 25.99 11.31 -3.03
C LEU A 56 27.40 11.80 -2.77
N ASP A 57 28.14 10.94 -2.06
CA ASP A 57 29.56 11.10 -1.82
C ASP A 57 30.36 11.05 -3.13
N ASN A 58 31.09 12.13 -3.37
CA ASN A 58 32.02 12.31 -4.49
C ASN A 58 33.44 12.58 -3.98
N SER A 59 33.77 12.12 -2.77
CA SER A 59 35.09 12.26 -2.19
C SER A 59 36.11 11.34 -2.85
N GLY A 60 37.41 11.63 -2.64
CA GLY A 60 38.49 10.85 -3.23
C GLY A 60 38.51 9.35 -2.83
N SER A 61 37.97 8.98 -1.67
CA SER A 61 37.85 7.57 -1.21
C SER A 61 36.93 6.76 -2.14
N MET A 62 35.99 7.40 -2.81
CA MET A 62 35.05 6.75 -3.73
C MET A 62 35.71 6.21 -5.03
N ASN A 63 37.00 6.48 -5.25
CA ASN A 63 37.82 5.79 -6.27
C ASN A 63 38.38 4.43 -5.81
N SER A 64 38.00 3.97 -4.61
CA SER A 64 38.42 2.67 -4.10
C SER A 64 37.72 1.52 -4.82
N ILE A 65 38.45 0.41 -4.99
CA ILE A 65 37.92 -0.81 -5.59
C ILE A 65 36.82 -1.44 -4.72
N ILE A 66 35.87 -2.12 -5.35
CA ILE A 66 34.90 -2.97 -4.63
C ILE A 66 35.60 -4.24 -4.11
N TYR A 67 35.37 -4.54 -2.84
CA TYR A 67 35.98 -5.70 -2.21
C TYR A 67 35.45 -7.03 -2.77
N ALA A 68 36.33 -8.04 -2.82
CA ALA A 68 35.94 -9.39 -3.16
C ALA A 68 35.01 -10.00 -2.10
N PRO A 69 34.06 -10.88 -2.48
CA PRO A 69 33.07 -11.44 -1.53
C PRO A 69 33.65 -12.19 -0.32
N GLY A 70 34.88 -12.70 -0.41
CA GLY A 70 35.56 -13.40 0.70
C GLY A 70 36.36 -12.50 1.64
N PHE A 71 36.34 -11.19 1.42
CA PHE A 71 37.07 -10.23 2.23
C PHE A 71 36.25 -9.74 3.42
N ASP A 72 36.83 -9.84 4.62
CA ASP A 72 36.28 -9.33 5.87
C ASP A 72 37.25 -8.28 6.44
N PRO A 73 36.87 -6.98 6.50
CA PRO A 73 37.72 -5.91 6.99
C PRO A 73 37.96 -5.96 8.51
N THR A 74 37.18 -6.75 9.27
CA THR A 74 37.36 -6.89 10.73
C THR A 74 38.47 -7.87 11.11
N VAL A 75 38.93 -8.68 10.15
CA VAL A 75 40.01 -9.64 10.35
C VAL A 75 41.37 -8.94 10.26
N SER A 76 42.10 -8.91 11.37
CA SER A 76 43.49 -8.44 11.39
C SER A 76 44.37 -9.34 10.53
N ARG A 77 45.03 -8.77 9.53
CA ARG A 77 45.95 -9.47 8.62
C ARG A 77 47.37 -8.95 8.82
N THR A 78 48.35 -9.81 8.58
CA THR A 78 49.75 -9.36 8.49
C THR A 78 49.87 -8.39 7.31
N PRO A 79 50.39 -7.16 7.52
CA PRO A 79 50.51 -6.18 6.45
C PRO A 79 51.27 -6.72 5.24
N ALA A 80 50.73 -6.50 4.05
CA ALA A 80 51.48 -6.68 2.82
C ALA A 80 52.68 -5.73 2.80
N LYS A 81 53.80 -6.20 2.26
CA LYS A 81 55.02 -5.40 2.12
C LYS A 81 55.22 -4.99 0.67
N GLN A 82 55.34 -3.70 0.41
CA GLN A 82 55.72 -3.20 -0.91
C GLN A 82 57.18 -3.56 -1.20
N CYS A 83 57.45 -4.05 -2.41
CA CYS A 83 58.80 -4.42 -2.80
C CYS A 83 59.71 -3.19 -3.03
N ASN A 84 60.80 -3.08 -2.26
CA ASN A 84 61.84 -2.08 -2.46
C ASN A 84 62.85 -2.60 -3.50
N GLY A 85 62.50 -2.44 -4.77
CA GLY A 85 63.22 -3.05 -5.88
C GLY A 85 64.34 -2.20 -6.47
N PHE A 86 65.54 -2.77 -6.65
CA PHE A 86 66.65 -2.19 -7.41
C PHE A 86 67.14 -3.23 -8.43
N SER A 87 67.27 -2.84 -9.70
CA SER A 87 67.69 -3.72 -10.81
C SER A 87 66.87 -5.03 -10.97
N GLY A 88 65.57 -4.99 -10.69
CA GLY A 88 64.66 -6.14 -10.86
C GLY A 88 64.67 -7.17 -9.72
N LEU A 89 65.37 -6.91 -8.62
CA LEU A 89 65.42 -7.74 -7.42
C LEU A 89 64.71 -7.06 -6.25
N CYS A 90 64.06 -7.83 -5.38
CA CYS A 90 63.37 -7.37 -4.19
C CYS A 90 64.25 -7.49 -2.94
N ASN A 91 65.03 -6.45 -2.60
CA ASN A 91 66.04 -6.53 -1.54
C ASN A 91 65.47 -6.27 -0.12
N GLY A 92 64.19 -5.93 -0.01
CA GLY A 92 63.47 -5.70 1.24
C GLY A 92 62.04 -5.22 0.96
N GLY A 93 61.28 -4.95 2.02
CA GLY A 93 59.95 -4.38 1.86
C GLY A 93 59.51 -3.52 3.04
N SER A 94 58.70 -2.52 2.72
CA SER A 94 58.07 -1.61 3.68
C SER A 94 56.61 -2.03 3.85
N ASP A 95 56.12 -2.06 5.09
CA ASP A 95 54.71 -2.39 5.36
C ASP A 95 53.79 -1.35 4.67
N ILE A 96 52.79 -1.85 3.98
CA ILE A 96 51.67 -1.05 3.48
C ILE A 96 50.68 -0.97 4.64
N ILE A 97 50.60 0.20 5.27
CA ILE A 97 49.77 0.47 6.44
C ILE A 97 49.13 1.87 6.34
N GLY A 98 47.91 2.02 6.83
CA GLY A 98 47.22 3.30 6.93
C GLY A 98 46.33 3.60 5.72
N ASP A 99 46.49 4.80 5.14
CA ASP A 99 45.60 5.31 4.11
C ASP A 99 45.57 4.44 2.83
N PRO A 100 44.44 4.41 2.10
CA PRO A 100 44.33 3.65 0.86
C PRO A 100 45.35 4.15 -0.18
N ILE A 101 46.08 3.21 -0.76
CA ILE A 101 47.14 3.50 -1.73
C ILE A 101 46.62 3.52 -3.17
N LEU A 102 47.22 4.35 -4.01
CA LEU A 102 46.94 4.37 -5.45
C LEU A 102 47.63 3.19 -6.12
N LEU A 103 46.97 2.62 -7.13
CA LEU A 103 47.58 1.54 -7.90
C LEU A 103 48.88 2.02 -8.60
N SER A 104 48.93 3.28 -9.03
CA SER A 104 50.12 3.91 -9.62
C SER A 104 51.30 4.07 -8.65
N SER A 105 51.09 4.05 -7.33
CA SER A 105 52.18 4.15 -6.34
C SER A 105 52.82 2.80 -6.02
N LEU A 106 52.25 1.69 -6.48
CA LEU A 106 52.82 0.36 -6.30
C LEU A 106 54.00 0.13 -7.26
N SER A 107 55.08 -0.40 -6.72
CA SER A 107 56.28 -0.77 -7.50
C SER A 107 55.97 -1.87 -8.51
N GLN A 108 56.49 -1.77 -9.73
CA GLN A 108 56.45 -2.84 -10.74
C GLN A 108 57.82 -3.54 -10.91
N SER A 109 58.80 -3.19 -10.07
CA SER A 109 60.19 -3.64 -10.22
C SER A 109 60.30 -5.17 -10.10
N GLY A 110 60.91 -5.80 -11.10
CA GLY A 110 61.09 -7.26 -11.16
C GLY A 110 59.86 -8.04 -11.64
N CYS A 111 58.76 -7.38 -11.97
CA CYS A 111 57.54 -7.99 -12.49
C CYS A 111 57.33 -7.69 -13.98
N SER A 112 56.53 -8.52 -14.66
CA SER A 112 56.11 -8.27 -16.05
C SER A 112 55.16 -7.06 -16.14
N SER A 113 55.06 -6.45 -17.33
CA SER A 113 54.20 -5.27 -17.54
C SER A 113 52.78 -5.47 -17.01
N GLY A 114 52.30 -4.50 -16.21
CA GLY A 114 50.98 -4.50 -15.57
C GLY A 114 50.90 -5.27 -14.24
N TYR A 115 51.97 -5.94 -13.81
CA TYR A 115 52.05 -6.58 -12.49
C TYR A 115 52.77 -5.71 -11.48
N TYR A 116 52.30 -5.75 -10.24
CA TYR A 116 52.82 -5.02 -9.10
C TYR A 116 53.57 -5.96 -8.14
N ALA A 117 54.70 -5.49 -7.63
CA ALA A 117 55.68 -6.25 -6.89
C ALA A 117 55.48 -6.12 -5.37
N PHE A 118 55.31 -7.26 -4.71
CA PHE A 118 55.18 -7.40 -3.26
C PHE A 118 56.35 -8.23 -2.70
N TYR A 119 56.83 -7.86 -1.53
CA TYR A 119 57.90 -8.59 -0.85
C TYR A 119 57.34 -9.82 -0.12
N ASN A 120 57.91 -10.98 -0.38
CA ASN A 120 57.49 -12.29 0.15
C ASN A 120 58.62 -13.01 0.91
N ASN A 121 59.55 -12.27 1.54
CA ASN A 121 60.76 -12.80 2.16
C ASN A 121 61.73 -13.50 1.19
N SER A 122 61.67 -13.18 -0.11
CA SER A 122 62.59 -13.64 -1.15
C SER A 122 63.10 -12.46 -2.01
N THR A 123 64.23 -12.65 -2.68
CA THR A 123 64.78 -11.70 -3.66
C THR A 123 63.97 -11.66 -4.96
N THR A 124 63.16 -12.69 -5.23
CA THR A 124 62.18 -12.70 -6.32
C THR A 124 60.84 -12.15 -5.81
N PRO A 125 60.33 -11.04 -6.35
CA PRO A 125 59.08 -10.44 -5.89
C PRO A 125 57.88 -11.35 -6.19
N LEU A 126 56.86 -11.27 -5.33
CA LEU A 126 55.52 -11.77 -5.64
C LEU A 126 54.82 -10.76 -6.55
N CYS A 127 54.47 -11.17 -7.76
CA CYS A 127 53.85 -10.30 -8.75
C CYS A 127 52.34 -10.51 -8.82
N LEU A 128 51.56 -9.47 -8.52
CA LEU A 128 50.10 -9.49 -8.62
C LEU A 128 49.62 -8.52 -9.72
N LYS A 129 48.74 -8.98 -10.61
CA LYS A 129 48.08 -8.11 -11.57
C LYS A 129 46.74 -7.68 -11.00
N LEU A 130 46.58 -6.38 -10.73
CA LEU A 130 45.42 -5.82 -10.04
C LEU A 130 44.52 -5.06 -11.03
N PRO A 131 43.18 -5.17 -10.91
CA PRO A 131 42.24 -4.37 -11.69
C PRO A 131 42.43 -2.85 -11.50
N ASP A 132 42.20 -2.09 -12.57
CA ASP A 132 42.23 -0.61 -12.55
C ASP A 132 40.96 -0.02 -13.20
N PRO A 133 39.78 -0.23 -12.62
CA PRO A 133 38.52 0.21 -13.21
C PRO A 133 38.34 1.74 -13.25
N VAL A 134 39.07 2.50 -12.43
CA VAL A 134 39.13 3.98 -12.54
C VAL A 134 39.99 4.41 -13.73
N GLY A 135 41.05 3.65 -14.01
CA GLY A 135 42.00 3.90 -15.10
C GLY A 135 43.17 4.81 -14.69
N ASN A 136 44.25 4.75 -15.48
CA ASN A 136 45.50 5.50 -15.29
C ASN A 136 46.19 5.25 -13.93
N GLY A 137 45.94 4.11 -13.29
CA GLY A 137 46.47 3.76 -11.98
C GLY A 137 45.84 4.56 -10.82
N ASN A 138 44.67 5.16 -11.03
CA ASN A 138 43.97 5.96 -10.03
C ASN A 138 43.06 5.15 -9.10
N THR A 139 42.89 3.84 -9.36
CA THR A 139 42.13 2.97 -8.47
C THR A 139 42.83 2.88 -7.11
N ARG A 140 42.07 3.11 -6.04
CA ARG A 140 42.57 3.03 -4.66
C ARG A 140 42.34 1.63 -4.06
N TYR A 141 43.31 1.17 -3.29
CA TYR A 141 43.28 -0.10 -2.57
C TYR A 141 43.63 0.14 -1.10
N TYR A 142 42.79 -0.33 -0.19
CA TYR A 142 43.09 -0.33 1.24
C TYR A 142 44.17 -1.38 1.56
N ASP A 143 44.97 -1.08 2.57
CA ASP A 143 46.11 -1.87 3.02
C ASP A 143 45.73 -3.32 3.42
N ASP A 144 44.66 -3.46 4.18
CA ASP A 144 44.08 -4.72 4.63
C ASP A 144 43.57 -5.59 3.46
N TYR A 145 43.00 -4.95 2.43
CA TYR A 145 42.53 -5.62 1.22
C TYR A 145 43.70 -6.10 0.37
N ILE A 146 44.76 -5.30 0.22
CA ILE A 146 46.00 -5.76 -0.42
C ILE A 146 46.58 -6.95 0.33
N SER A 147 46.60 -6.89 1.67
CA SER A 147 47.07 -7.99 2.51
C SER A 147 46.27 -9.27 2.28
N TYR A 148 44.94 -9.15 2.14
CA TYR A 148 44.08 -10.25 1.73
C TYR A 148 44.44 -10.79 0.33
N LEU A 149 44.61 -9.93 -0.68
CA LEU A 149 44.96 -10.36 -2.04
C LEU A 149 46.34 -11.04 -2.11
N VAL A 150 47.31 -10.55 -1.35
CA VAL A 150 48.64 -11.19 -1.19
C VAL A 150 48.49 -12.57 -0.53
N SER A 151 47.66 -12.70 0.51
CA SER A 151 47.39 -14.00 1.14
C SER A 151 46.73 -15.00 0.17
N LEU A 152 45.79 -14.54 -0.65
CA LEU A 152 45.15 -15.35 -1.69
C LEU A 152 46.12 -15.83 -2.77
N ALA A 153 47.18 -15.06 -3.04
CA ALA A 153 48.20 -15.45 -4.01
C ALA A 153 49.08 -16.62 -3.51
N ASN A 154 49.11 -16.86 -2.18
CA ASN A 154 49.78 -17.99 -1.54
C ASN A 154 51.23 -18.22 -2.06
N GLY A 155 51.99 -17.14 -2.17
CA GLY A 155 53.40 -17.17 -2.61
C GLY A 155 53.62 -17.34 -4.12
N SER A 156 52.57 -17.41 -4.94
CA SER A 156 52.66 -17.53 -6.40
C SER A 156 52.11 -16.30 -7.12
N ASN A 157 52.73 -15.90 -8.23
CA ASN A 157 52.24 -14.79 -9.05
C ASN A 157 50.79 -15.04 -9.48
N ARG A 158 49.94 -14.01 -9.38
CA ARG A 158 48.50 -14.16 -9.61
C ARG A 158 47.92 -12.99 -10.40
N ASP A 159 47.10 -13.31 -11.39
CA ASP A 159 46.33 -12.33 -12.17
C ASP A 159 44.90 -12.22 -11.60
N PHE A 160 44.57 -11.07 -11.02
CA PHE A 160 43.24 -10.77 -10.50
C PHE A 160 42.34 -10.03 -11.51
N THR A 161 42.85 -9.71 -12.71
CA THR A 161 42.07 -9.08 -13.80
C THR A 161 41.19 -10.07 -14.57
N ASN A 162 41.27 -11.36 -14.24
CA ASN A 162 40.51 -12.45 -14.86
C ASN A 162 39.07 -12.61 -14.33
N GLY A 163 38.58 -11.68 -13.50
CA GLY A 163 37.26 -11.74 -12.87
C GLY A 163 37.21 -12.52 -11.56
N SER A 164 38.37 -12.92 -11.00
CA SER A 164 38.42 -13.55 -9.67
C SER A 164 38.15 -12.60 -8.51
N ILE A 165 38.24 -11.30 -8.75
CA ILE A 165 37.73 -10.23 -7.87
C ILE A 165 36.95 -9.21 -8.72
N PRO A 166 36.10 -8.36 -8.10
CA PRO A 166 35.38 -7.32 -8.81
C PRO A 166 36.31 -6.38 -9.59
N ASN A 167 35.87 -5.97 -10.78
CA ASN A 167 36.52 -4.93 -11.59
C ASN A 167 35.61 -3.69 -11.67
N ASP A 168 35.30 -3.14 -10.51
CA ASP A 168 34.43 -1.98 -10.34
C ASP A 168 34.90 -1.14 -9.13
N TYR A 169 34.42 0.10 -9.01
CA TYR A 169 34.84 1.06 -7.99
C TYR A 169 33.64 1.81 -7.41
N ARG A 170 33.80 2.38 -6.21
CA ARG A 170 32.69 2.80 -5.36
C ARG A 170 31.79 3.87 -5.99
N VAL A 171 32.34 4.95 -6.57
CA VAL A 171 31.50 5.98 -7.24
C VAL A 171 30.77 5.44 -8.46
N ASN A 172 31.34 4.47 -9.20
CA ASN A 172 30.64 3.86 -10.33
C ASN A 172 29.44 3.03 -9.87
N VAL A 173 29.61 2.25 -8.80
CA VAL A 173 28.51 1.51 -8.18
C VAL A 173 27.44 2.47 -7.66
N ALA A 174 27.82 3.52 -6.93
CA ALA A 174 26.89 4.52 -6.42
C ALA A 174 26.09 5.21 -7.56
N ARG A 175 26.75 5.59 -8.66
CA ARG A 175 26.07 6.17 -9.84
C ARG A 175 25.09 5.21 -10.49
N ASN A 176 25.50 3.95 -10.71
CA ASN A 176 24.67 2.94 -11.34
C ASN A 176 23.43 2.65 -10.49
N VAL A 177 23.61 2.49 -9.18
CA VAL A 177 22.51 2.20 -8.26
C VAL A 177 21.59 3.41 -8.10
N ALA A 178 22.13 4.62 -7.91
CA ALA A 178 21.30 5.83 -7.83
C ALA A 178 20.51 6.07 -9.13
N THR A 179 21.10 5.79 -10.30
CA THR A 179 20.41 5.85 -11.60
C THR A 179 19.27 4.84 -11.67
N ALA A 180 19.53 3.58 -11.31
CA ALA A 180 18.50 2.53 -11.28
C ALA A 180 17.37 2.85 -10.29
N LEU A 181 17.72 3.45 -9.16
CA LEU A 181 16.78 3.90 -8.13
C LEU A 181 15.82 4.96 -8.67
N VAL A 182 16.36 6.03 -9.25
CA VAL A 182 15.57 7.13 -9.82
C VAL A 182 14.70 6.61 -10.98
N ALA A 183 15.25 5.75 -11.84
CA ALA A 183 14.52 5.14 -12.95
C ALA A 183 13.32 4.31 -12.49
N SER A 184 13.47 3.57 -11.39
CA SER A 184 12.43 2.70 -10.84
C SER A 184 11.36 3.46 -10.04
N ASN A 185 11.62 4.72 -9.66
CA ASN A 185 10.78 5.48 -8.73
C ASN A 185 10.39 6.86 -9.27
N ARG A 186 10.16 6.98 -10.58
CA ARG A 186 9.82 8.26 -11.24
C ARG A 186 8.58 8.97 -10.68
N GLY A 187 7.74 8.30 -9.89
CA GLY A 187 6.61 8.89 -9.16
C GLY A 187 7.00 9.75 -7.94
N LEU A 188 8.28 9.74 -7.54
CA LEU A 188 8.83 10.64 -6.51
C LEU A 188 9.46 11.87 -7.17
N ARG A 189 9.64 12.94 -6.38
CA ARG A 189 10.37 14.13 -6.80
C ARG A 189 11.81 14.01 -6.31
N PHE A 190 12.78 13.99 -7.22
CA PHE A 190 14.19 13.81 -6.87
C PHE A 190 15.02 15.06 -7.13
N GLY A 191 15.97 15.30 -6.24
CA GLY A 191 17.10 16.21 -6.39
C GLY A 191 18.41 15.53 -6.03
N LEU A 192 19.52 16.17 -6.39
CA LEU A 192 20.87 15.69 -6.13
C LEU A 192 21.69 16.78 -5.45
N SER A 193 22.41 16.40 -4.41
CA SER A 193 23.44 17.19 -3.75
C SER A 193 24.72 16.37 -3.65
N THR A 194 25.86 17.08 -3.67
CA THR A 194 27.20 16.51 -3.61
C THR A 194 28.17 17.54 -3.04
N PHE A 195 29.41 17.15 -2.77
CA PHE A 195 30.38 18.00 -2.07
C PHE A 195 31.08 18.96 -3.01
N ASN A 196 31.51 20.10 -2.45
CA ASN A 196 32.30 21.07 -3.17
C ASN A 196 33.72 20.52 -3.42
N PRO A 197 34.26 20.61 -4.64
CA PRO A 197 35.63 20.20 -4.90
C PRO A 197 36.62 21.21 -4.31
N PRO A 198 37.71 20.76 -3.66
CA PRO A 198 38.76 21.64 -3.19
C PRO A 198 39.36 22.42 -4.35
N THR A 199 39.76 23.66 -4.07
CA THR A 199 40.47 24.52 -5.03
C THR A 199 41.85 24.88 -4.47
N ASN A 200 42.75 25.39 -5.31
CA ASN A 200 44.10 25.77 -4.89
C ASN A 200 44.17 26.77 -3.71
N HIS A 201 43.05 27.41 -3.34
CA HIS A 201 42.97 28.45 -2.32
C HIS A 201 41.91 28.18 -1.24
N SER A 202 41.22 27.02 -1.26
CA SER A 202 40.20 26.68 -0.27
C SER A 202 39.98 25.18 -0.19
N PRO A 203 39.86 24.58 1.02
CA PRO A 203 39.48 23.18 1.20
C PRO A 203 38.05 22.90 0.72
N ALA A 204 37.31 23.95 0.34
CA ALA A 204 35.96 23.92 -0.22
C ALA A 204 34.93 23.27 0.72
N ASN A 205 34.60 24.02 1.77
CA ASN A 205 33.61 23.67 2.78
C ASN A 205 32.25 23.30 2.16
N GLY A 206 31.57 22.35 2.79
CA GLY A 206 30.22 21.92 2.48
C GLY A 206 30.02 21.38 1.07
N GLY A 207 28.79 21.51 0.60
CA GLY A 207 28.39 21.03 -0.72
C GLY A 207 27.38 21.95 -1.36
N TYR A 208 26.81 21.48 -2.48
CA TYR A 208 25.88 22.25 -3.29
C TYR A 208 24.73 21.40 -3.80
N ILE A 209 23.65 22.06 -4.23
CA ILE A 209 22.51 21.41 -4.89
C ILE A 209 22.86 21.25 -6.38
N ALA A 210 23.44 20.11 -6.73
CA ALA A 210 23.78 19.76 -8.12
C ALA A 210 22.56 19.67 -9.03
N ARG A 211 21.42 19.24 -8.47
CA ARG A 211 20.13 19.23 -9.16
C ARG A 211 19.00 19.56 -8.18
N ALA A 212 18.22 20.59 -8.50
CA ALA A 212 17.02 20.91 -7.75
C ALA A 212 15.97 19.78 -7.83
N ILE A 213 15.18 19.64 -6.78
CA ILE A 213 14.09 18.67 -6.72
C ILE A 213 13.05 18.98 -7.80
N SER A 214 12.72 17.98 -8.61
CA SER A 214 11.77 18.12 -9.71
C SER A 214 10.94 16.86 -9.91
N ASP A 215 9.74 17.03 -10.46
CA ASP A 215 8.84 15.93 -10.83
C ASP A 215 9.40 15.18 -12.04
N LEU A 216 9.58 13.87 -11.88
CA LEU A 216 10.11 13.00 -12.92
C LEU A 216 9.01 12.21 -13.65
N SER A 217 7.76 12.38 -13.23
CA SER A 217 6.55 11.89 -13.87
C SER A 217 5.60 13.05 -14.19
N PRO A 218 4.68 12.90 -15.16
CA PRO A 218 3.66 13.92 -15.42
C PRO A 218 2.83 14.21 -14.17
N VAL A 219 2.51 15.48 -13.95
CA VAL A 219 1.61 15.93 -12.90
C VAL A 219 0.51 16.76 -13.56
N SER A 220 -0.74 16.32 -13.40
CA SER A 220 -1.88 16.98 -14.02
C SER A 220 -1.91 18.47 -13.69
N GLY A 221 -2.01 19.31 -14.72
CA GLY A 221 -2.06 20.77 -14.59
C GLY A 221 -0.73 21.48 -14.30
N SER A 222 0.40 20.78 -14.13
CA SER A 222 1.69 21.43 -13.81
C SER A 222 2.91 20.91 -14.59
N VAL A 223 3.03 19.60 -14.83
CA VAL A 223 4.19 19.01 -15.50
C VAL A 223 3.74 18.09 -16.63
N THR A 224 4.11 18.43 -17.86
CA THR A 224 3.83 17.60 -19.05
C THR A 224 4.75 16.39 -19.11
N GLN A 225 4.38 15.36 -19.87
CA GLN A 225 5.24 14.19 -20.10
C GLN A 225 6.62 14.58 -20.65
N ALA A 226 6.67 15.49 -21.62
CA ALA A 226 7.94 15.96 -22.19
C ALA A 226 8.82 16.66 -21.14
N GLN A 227 8.23 17.47 -20.25
CA GLN A 227 8.96 18.12 -19.17
C GLN A 227 9.44 17.10 -18.12
N ALA A 228 8.61 16.12 -17.77
CA ALA A 228 8.98 15.05 -16.86
C ALA A 228 10.15 14.22 -17.40
N ASP A 229 10.15 13.89 -18.69
CA ASP A 229 11.26 13.18 -19.35
C ASP A 229 12.54 14.04 -19.40
N ALA A 230 12.42 15.34 -19.66
CA ALA A 230 13.55 16.26 -19.60
C ALA A 230 14.15 16.36 -18.19
N ASN A 231 13.30 16.45 -17.16
CA ASN A 231 13.72 16.46 -15.76
C ASN A 231 14.46 15.17 -15.39
N TYR A 232 13.89 14.02 -15.78
CA TYR A 232 14.47 12.70 -15.57
C TYR A 232 15.85 12.58 -16.24
N ASN A 233 15.95 12.90 -17.53
CA ASN A 233 17.20 12.82 -18.28
C ASN A 233 18.29 13.73 -17.68
N ALA A 234 17.92 14.92 -17.23
CA ALA A 234 18.86 15.83 -16.57
C ALA A 234 19.31 15.31 -15.20
N MET A 235 18.43 14.67 -14.43
CA MET A 235 18.78 14.01 -13.17
C MET A 235 19.77 12.86 -13.39
N ILE A 236 19.49 11.97 -14.36
CA ILE A 236 20.38 10.86 -14.69
C ILE A 236 21.73 11.35 -15.20
N SER A 237 21.74 12.41 -16.02
CA SER A 237 22.97 13.05 -16.49
C SER A 237 23.79 13.61 -15.32
N ALA A 238 23.15 14.27 -14.35
CA ALA A 238 23.81 14.82 -13.17
C ALA A 238 24.43 13.72 -12.30
N ILE A 239 23.71 12.61 -12.05
CA ILE A 239 24.25 11.45 -11.33
C ILE A 239 25.44 10.86 -12.09
N SER A 240 25.27 10.59 -13.40
CA SER A 240 26.29 9.96 -14.23
C SER A 240 27.59 10.79 -14.32
N GLY A 241 27.46 12.12 -14.25
CA GLY A 241 28.57 13.06 -14.27
C GLY A 241 29.38 13.17 -12.97
N LEU A 242 28.94 12.56 -11.86
CA LEU A 242 29.68 12.60 -10.59
C LEU A 242 31.06 11.93 -10.74
N SER A 243 32.07 12.56 -10.14
CA SER A 243 33.46 12.11 -10.13
C SER A 243 34.04 12.26 -8.72
N ALA A 244 34.90 11.32 -8.30
CA ALA A 244 35.53 11.31 -6.98
C ALA A 244 36.66 12.35 -6.89
N ILE A 245 36.33 13.58 -6.49
CA ILE A 245 37.22 14.75 -6.53
C ILE A 245 37.23 15.59 -5.24
N ALA A 246 36.32 15.34 -4.30
CA ALA A 246 36.10 16.20 -3.14
C ALA A 246 36.70 15.66 -1.83
N ASN A 247 36.58 16.46 -0.77
CA ASN A 247 36.63 16.00 0.63
C ASN A 247 35.24 15.44 1.03
N THR A 248 35.03 15.10 2.31
CA THR A 248 33.79 14.49 2.82
C THR A 248 33.06 15.39 3.85
N PRO A 249 32.63 16.63 3.51
CA PRO A 249 31.95 17.55 4.43
C PRO A 249 30.45 17.19 4.61
N LEU A 250 30.18 16.06 5.27
CA LEU A 250 28.85 15.45 5.36
C LEU A 250 27.82 16.36 6.05
N ALA A 251 28.09 16.79 7.28
CA ALA A 251 27.18 17.58 8.10
C ALA A 251 26.99 18.99 7.53
N GLU A 252 28.07 19.62 7.05
CA GLU A 252 28.02 20.92 6.38
C GLU A 252 27.14 20.85 5.12
N THR A 253 27.30 19.83 4.29
CA THR A 253 26.48 19.64 3.10
C THR A 253 25.03 19.34 3.44
N TYR A 254 24.79 18.50 4.44
CA TYR A 254 23.43 18.20 4.88
C TYR A 254 22.73 19.44 5.45
N TYR A 255 23.48 20.32 6.13
CA TYR A 255 22.98 21.62 6.58
C TYR A 255 22.61 22.52 5.39
N GLU A 256 23.42 22.57 4.33
CA GLU A 256 23.07 23.30 3.10
C GLU A 256 21.78 22.77 2.47
N ILE A 257 21.55 21.46 2.49
CA ILE A 257 20.29 20.85 2.07
C ILE A 257 19.12 21.39 2.92
N THR A 258 19.26 21.52 4.25
CA THR A 258 18.19 22.12 5.07
C THR A 258 17.87 23.55 4.66
N ARG A 259 18.88 24.36 4.28
CA ARG A 259 18.70 25.73 3.78
C ARG A 259 17.98 25.74 2.44
N TYR A 260 18.29 24.81 1.55
CA TYR A 260 17.57 24.61 0.30
C TYR A 260 16.09 24.32 0.54
N PHE A 261 15.78 23.39 1.45
CA PHE A 261 14.38 23.07 1.78
C PHE A 261 13.61 24.24 2.41
N ARG A 262 14.30 25.10 3.18
CA ARG A 262 13.76 26.32 3.79
C ARG A 262 13.64 27.50 2.81
N GLY A 263 14.25 27.41 1.63
CA GLY A 263 14.27 28.49 0.64
C GLY A 263 15.14 29.68 1.07
N MET A 264 16.28 29.40 1.72
CA MET A 264 17.21 30.43 2.21
C MET A 264 18.33 30.72 1.20
N THR A 265 19.11 31.77 1.45
CA THR A 265 20.38 32.01 0.74
C THR A 265 21.36 30.88 1.02
N PRO A 266 22.08 30.34 0.01
CA PRO A 266 23.11 29.33 0.24
C PRO A 266 24.20 29.85 1.20
N TYR A 267 24.77 28.99 2.04
CA TYR A 267 25.82 29.40 2.99
C TYR A 267 27.22 29.15 2.42
N TYR A 268 27.44 27.99 1.82
CA TYR A 268 28.75 27.63 1.24
C TYR A 268 28.91 28.02 -0.23
N ASN A 269 27.84 28.56 -0.84
CA ASN A 269 27.77 28.84 -2.27
C ASN A 269 27.31 30.27 -2.54
N SER A 270 27.68 30.83 -3.69
CA SER A 270 27.20 32.16 -4.12
C SER A 270 26.02 32.10 -5.08
N THR A 271 25.70 30.91 -5.60
CA THR A 271 24.68 30.69 -6.64
C THR A 271 23.84 29.47 -6.28
N PRO A 272 22.50 29.56 -6.34
CA PRO A 272 21.68 30.75 -6.66
C PRO A 272 21.74 31.82 -5.54
N ALA A 273 21.27 33.04 -5.79
CA ALA A 273 21.24 34.08 -4.76
C ALA A 273 20.34 33.70 -3.55
N THR A 274 19.24 33.00 -3.83
CA THR A 274 18.34 32.41 -2.82
C THR A 274 17.81 31.10 -3.38
N TYR A 275 17.71 30.08 -2.54
CA TYR A 275 17.07 28.83 -2.92
C TYR A 275 15.56 29.01 -3.04
N THR A 276 14.99 28.38 -4.07
CA THR A 276 13.54 28.12 -4.12
C THR A 276 13.27 26.83 -3.37
N SER A 277 12.54 26.91 -2.26
CA SER A 277 12.11 25.74 -1.49
C SER A 277 11.33 24.75 -2.40
N PRO A 278 11.64 23.45 -2.36
CA PRO A 278 10.92 22.42 -3.11
C PRO A 278 9.59 22.03 -2.46
N ILE A 279 9.33 22.48 -1.23
CA ILE A 279 8.12 22.17 -0.47
C ILE A 279 6.96 22.99 -1.03
N GLN A 280 6.00 22.31 -1.63
CA GLN A 280 4.85 22.90 -2.33
C GLN A 280 3.56 22.86 -1.51
N TYR A 281 3.42 21.85 -0.66
CA TYR A 281 2.19 21.59 0.11
C TYR A 281 2.50 21.26 1.57
N ARG A 282 1.63 21.67 2.50
CA ARG A 282 1.83 21.48 3.96
C ARG A 282 1.90 20.02 4.40
N CYS A 283 1.29 19.12 3.64
CA CYS A 283 1.36 17.68 3.86
C CYS A 283 2.54 16.99 3.15
N GLN A 284 3.30 17.71 2.32
CA GLN A 284 4.34 17.12 1.49
C GLN A 284 5.51 16.64 2.33
N LYS A 285 5.82 15.36 2.22
CA LYS A 285 6.94 14.72 2.93
C LYS A 285 8.28 15.07 2.27
N ASN A 286 9.31 15.24 3.09
CA ASN A 286 10.65 15.61 2.66
C ASN A 286 11.67 14.62 3.22
N TYR A 287 12.62 14.22 2.39
CA TYR A 287 13.60 13.20 2.73
C TYR A 287 14.99 13.59 2.25
N GLY A 288 16.00 13.32 3.08
CA GLY A 288 17.39 13.30 2.67
C GLY A 288 17.94 11.88 2.76
N VAL A 289 18.53 11.40 1.68
CA VAL A 289 19.17 10.07 1.60
C VAL A 289 20.67 10.27 1.44
N VAL A 290 21.43 9.96 2.48
CA VAL A 290 22.88 10.12 2.53
C VAL A 290 23.54 8.80 2.17
N ILE A 291 24.41 8.81 1.16
CA ILE A 291 25.20 7.64 0.75
C ILE A 291 26.67 8.06 0.78
N THR A 292 27.45 7.42 1.64
CA THR A 292 28.88 7.73 1.85
C THR A 292 29.66 6.47 2.18
N ASP A 293 30.95 6.46 1.83
CA ASP A 293 31.84 5.32 2.04
C ASP A 293 32.84 5.49 3.19
N GLY A 294 32.83 6.64 3.87
CA GLY A 294 33.84 6.99 4.88
C GLY A 294 33.32 7.90 5.99
N LEU A 295 34.24 8.31 6.86
CA LEU A 295 33.96 9.30 7.91
C LEU A 295 34.15 10.73 7.34
N PRO A 296 33.59 11.76 8.01
CA PRO A 296 33.69 13.13 7.53
C PRO A 296 35.14 13.64 7.54
N THR A 297 35.45 14.52 6.60
CA THR A 297 36.68 15.32 6.54
C THR A 297 36.32 16.76 6.21
N TYR A 298 37.00 17.74 6.82
CA TYR A 298 36.69 19.17 6.67
C TYR A 298 35.19 19.50 6.91
N ASP A 299 34.65 19.07 8.07
CA ASP A 299 33.19 19.08 8.35
C ASP A 299 32.84 19.79 9.68
N ARG A 300 33.20 21.06 9.83
CA ARG A 300 33.11 21.79 11.12
C ARG A 300 32.69 23.27 11.05
N THR A 301 32.45 23.81 9.88
CA THR A 301 32.26 25.24 9.62
C THR A 301 30.79 25.61 9.49
N PHE A 302 30.13 25.96 10.59
CA PHE A 302 28.69 26.30 10.60
C PHE A 302 28.42 27.78 10.89
N PRO A 303 27.29 28.34 10.43
CA PRO A 303 26.89 29.69 10.80
C PRO A 303 26.42 29.76 12.25
N THR A 304 26.77 30.85 12.93
CA THR A 304 26.37 31.12 14.32
C THR A 304 25.02 31.84 14.45
N ASN A 305 24.41 32.20 13.32
CA ASN A 305 23.22 33.05 13.24
C ASN A 305 22.09 32.44 12.40
N ASP A 306 22.01 31.10 12.32
CA ASP A 306 20.84 30.49 11.69
C ASP A 306 19.55 30.88 12.43
N PRO A 307 18.46 31.27 11.76
CA PRO A 307 17.23 31.73 12.41
C PRO A 307 16.55 30.70 13.33
N LEU A 308 16.75 29.39 13.08
CA LEU A 308 16.16 28.30 13.86
C LEU A 308 17.23 27.51 14.63
N GLY A 309 18.47 27.50 14.13
CA GLY A 309 19.61 26.83 14.76
C GLY A 309 20.35 27.67 15.81
N GLY A 310 20.44 28.98 15.60
CA GLY A 310 21.17 29.92 16.47
C GLY A 310 22.60 29.47 16.77
N THR A 311 23.03 29.67 18.01
CA THR A 311 24.36 29.24 18.52
C THR A 311 24.44 27.75 18.87
N ARG A 312 23.36 27.00 18.67
CA ARG A 312 23.31 25.56 18.98
C ARG A 312 23.86 24.71 17.83
N LEU A 313 24.01 25.26 16.62
CA LEU A 313 24.74 24.58 15.57
C LEU A 313 26.27 24.66 15.83
N PRO A 314 27.03 23.58 15.60
CA PRO A 314 26.58 22.31 15.00
C PRO A 314 25.99 21.27 15.96
N ASN A 315 26.32 21.28 17.26
CA ASN A 315 25.84 20.28 18.24
C ASN A 315 24.38 20.54 18.64
N TRP A 316 23.46 20.00 17.85
CA TRP A 316 22.03 20.16 18.05
C TRP A 316 21.51 19.23 19.13
N ASP A 317 21.96 17.99 19.25
CA ASP A 317 21.36 17.03 20.18
C ASP A 317 21.82 17.21 21.64
N GLY A 318 22.94 17.91 21.86
CA GLY A 318 23.54 18.18 23.17
C GLY A 318 24.34 17.01 23.76
N ILE A 319 24.63 15.99 22.95
CA ILE A 319 25.39 14.79 23.32
C ILE A 319 26.84 14.98 22.90
N ASN A 320 27.79 14.41 23.65
CA ASN A 320 29.22 14.53 23.36
C ASN A 320 29.71 13.30 22.56
N ASN A 321 29.13 13.05 21.39
CA ASN A 321 29.53 11.99 20.45
C ASN A 321 30.09 12.56 19.12
N ASP A 322 30.46 13.84 19.12
CA ASP A 322 30.80 14.65 17.94
C ASP A 322 32.19 14.42 17.34
N GLY A 323 32.91 13.38 17.77
CA GLY A 323 34.30 13.11 17.38
C GLY A 323 35.32 13.43 18.46
N ASN A 324 36.57 13.03 18.23
CA ASN A 324 37.66 13.12 19.21
C ASN A 324 38.46 14.43 19.12
N ASN A 325 38.32 15.20 18.04
CA ASN A 325 39.07 16.42 17.79
C ASN A 325 38.22 17.46 17.04
N LEU A 326 37.37 18.17 17.77
CA LEU A 326 36.41 19.14 17.21
C LEU A 326 37.05 20.33 16.47
N ASN A 327 38.38 20.47 16.55
CA ASN A 327 39.13 21.53 15.88
C ASN A 327 39.97 21.02 14.70
N GLY A 328 39.93 19.72 14.41
CA GLY A 328 40.66 19.09 13.31
C GLY A 328 39.84 18.93 12.05
N ASP A 329 40.51 18.55 10.97
CA ASP A 329 39.92 18.35 9.63
C ASP A 329 40.23 16.94 9.08
N ASN A 330 40.88 16.07 9.86
CA ASN A 330 41.17 14.69 9.47
C ASN A 330 39.91 13.83 9.49
N GLU A 331 40.03 12.64 8.92
CA GLU A 331 38.93 11.68 8.84
C GLU A 331 38.40 11.32 10.24
N GLY A 332 37.13 11.64 10.50
CA GLY A 332 36.45 11.35 11.76
C GLY A 332 36.79 12.28 12.93
N ASP A 333 37.52 13.38 12.69
CA ASP A 333 37.80 14.40 13.72
C ASP A 333 36.48 15.02 14.25
N THR A 334 35.50 15.23 13.36
CA THR A 334 34.14 15.70 13.66
C THR A 334 33.05 14.75 13.12
N LEU A 335 31.93 14.62 13.83
CA LEU A 335 30.84 13.67 13.53
C LEU A 335 29.42 14.27 13.56
N TYR A 336 29.24 15.56 13.25
CA TYR A 336 27.97 16.29 13.44
C TYR A 336 26.79 15.92 12.51
N LEU A 337 26.87 14.87 11.69
CA LEU A 337 25.79 14.57 10.73
C LEU A 337 24.50 14.19 11.45
N ASP A 338 24.59 13.51 12.58
CA ASP A 338 23.46 13.11 13.41
C ASP A 338 22.77 14.31 14.06
N ASP A 339 23.54 15.30 14.51
CA ASP A 339 23.01 16.59 14.95
C ASP A 339 22.21 17.30 13.85
N ILE A 340 22.79 17.42 12.66
CA ILE A 340 22.15 18.15 11.57
C ILE A 340 20.95 17.36 11.04
N ALA A 341 20.98 16.03 11.05
CA ALA A 341 19.82 15.19 10.75
C ALA A 341 18.70 15.41 11.78
N LYS A 342 19.05 15.51 13.07
CA LYS A 342 18.10 15.85 14.13
C LYS A 342 17.53 17.25 13.94
N PHE A 343 18.36 18.24 13.64
CA PHE A 343 17.94 19.61 13.35
C PHE A 343 16.94 19.64 12.19
N ALA A 344 17.24 18.93 11.09
CA ALA A 344 16.35 18.83 9.92
C ALA A 344 14.99 18.21 10.26
N PHE A 345 14.93 17.26 11.20
CA PHE A 345 13.68 16.68 11.68
C PHE A 345 12.97 17.59 12.70
N ASP A 346 13.71 18.30 13.55
CA ASP A 346 13.23 19.09 14.68
C ASP A 346 12.71 20.49 14.30
N ILE A 347 13.12 21.05 13.17
CA ILE A 347 12.62 22.35 12.71
C ILE A 347 11.43 22.25 11.78
N ASP A 348 10.62 23.31 11.77
CA ASP A 348 9.65 23.53 10.71
C ASP A 348 10.31 24.28 9.56
N MET A 349 10.44 23.64 8.40
CA MET A 349 11.11 24.26 7.24
C MET A 349 10.23 25.31 6.56
N ARG A 350 8.92 25.33 6.83
CA ARG A 350 7.94 26.26 6.23
C ARG A 350 6.88 26.65 7.25
N SER A 351 7.09 27.72 8.02
CA SER A 351 6.13 28.13 9.05
C SER A 351 5.23 29.33 8.69
N THR A 352 5.55 30.08 7.64
CA THR A 352 4.87 31.34 7.28
C THR A 352 4.31 31.34 5.86
N GLY A 353 3.15 31.99 5.66
CA GLY A 353 2.49 32.12 4.37
C GLY A 353 1.49 30.99 4.09
N THR A 354 1.22 30.75 2.80
CA THR A 354 0.32 29.69 2.35
C THR A 354 1.01 28.72 1.40
N ASP A 355 0.50 27.48 1.35
CA ASP A 355 0.88 26.49 0.36
C ASP A 355 0.23 26.72 -1.01
N LEU A 356 0.50 25.87 -1.99
CA LEU A 356 -0.08 25.99 -3.34
C LEU A 356 -1.60 25.72 -3.37
N ALA A 357 -2.18 25.12 -2.33
CA ALA A 357 -3.62 24.97 -2.16
C ALA A 357 -4.26 26.21 -1.49
N GLY A 358 -3.48 27.26 -1.20
CA GLY A 358 -3.93 28.49 -0.55
C GLY A 358 -4.21 28.33 0.95
N LYS A 359 -3.72 27.24 1.58
CA LYS A 359 -3.91 26.98 3.01
C LYS A 359 -2.67 27.37 3.78
N ALA A 360 -2.84 27.80 5.03
CA ALA A 360 -1.72 28.19 5.87
C ALA A 360 -0.78 27.01 6.15
N TRP A 361 0.53 27.26 6.16
CA TRP A 361 1.52 26.22 6.45
C TRP A 361 1.37 25.65 7.86
N ASN A 362 1.06 26.49 8.84
CA ASN A 362 0.84 26.14 10.24
C ASN A 362 -0.59 25.65 10.55
N SER A 363 -1.26 25.03 9.58
CA SER A 363 -2.57 24.39 9.78
C SER A 363 -2.47 23.33 10.90
N PRO A 364 -3.48 23.21 11.80
CA PRO A 364 -3.42 22.25 12.92
C PRO A 364 -3.14 20.80 12.52
N ASP A 365 -3.62 20.39 11.33
CA ASP A 365 -3.42 19.04 10.79
C ASP A 365 -1.98 18.77 10.33
N PHE A 366 -1.21 19.83 10.06
CA PHE A 366 0.16 19.76 9.53
C PHE A 366 1.05 20.80 10.23
N PRO A 367 1.30 20.65 11.54
CA PRO A 367 1.95 21.67 12.34
C PRO A 367 3.43 21.91 11.99
N LYS A 368 4.03 21.08 11.12
CA LYS A 368 5.45 21.11 10.80
C LYS A 368 5.75 20.44 9.46
N GLN A 369 6.59 21.08 8.64
CA GLN A 369 7.15 20.52 7.41
C GLN A 369 8.64 20.23 7.64
N ASN A 370 8.94 19.04 8.17
CA ASN A 370 10.29 18.61 8.47
C ASN A 370 10.86 17.66 7.41
N MET A 371 12.12 17.27 7.57
CA MET A 371 12.82 16.31 6.72
C MET A 371 13.23 15.07 7.51
N ASN A 372 12.95 13.89 6.96
CA ASN A 372 13.43 12.61 7.49
C ASN A 372 14.76 12.21 6.84
N THR A 373 15.65 11.60 7.60
CA THR A 373 17.01 11.24 7.15
C THR A 373 17.20 9.74 7.06
N TYR A 374 17.61 9.25 5.89
CA TYR A 374 18.08 7.88 5.69
C TYR A 374 19.55 7.90 5.37
N THR A 375 20.29 6.91 5.86
CA THR A 375 21.73 6.82 5.67
C THR A 375 22.10 5.44 5.14
N VAL A 376 23.08 5.41 4.25
CA VAL A 376 23.68 4.18 3.74
C VAL A 376 25.18 4.26 3.90
N GLY A 377 25.72 3.38 4.75
CA GLY A 377 27.14 3.16 4.88
C GLY A 377 27.60 2.21 3.78
N PHE A 378 28.32 2.74 2.79
CA PHE A 378 28.82 1.95 1.67
C PHE A 378 30.21 1.41 2.02
N THR A 379 30.32 0.11 2.24
CA THR A 379 31.51 -0.63 2.69
C THR A 379 32.03 -0.27 4.09
N THR A 380 31.31 0.59 4.81
CA THR A 380 31.70 1.06 6.15
C THR A 380 30.51 1.01 7.12
N ALA A 381 30.71 0.37 8.27
CA ALA A 381 29.78 0.42 9.40
C ALA A 381 30.12 1.63 10.27
N ASN A 382 29.17 2.54 10.49
CA ASN A 382 29.43 3.78 11.22
C ASN A 382 28.27 4.13 12.16
N GLN A 383 28.60 4.34 13.44
CA GLN A 383 27.66 4.71 14.49
C GLN A 383 26.99 6.05 14.21
N MET A 384 27.72 7.06 13.71
CA MET A 384 27.16 8.37 13.37
C MET A 384 26.11 8.28 12.25
N LEU A 385 26.29 7.41 11.25
CA LEU A 385 25.26 7.19 10.23
C LEU A 385 24.00 6.53 10.82
N SER A 386 24.18 5.61 11.76
CA SER A 386 23.07 4.98 12.50
C SER A 386 22.30 6.01 13.33
N ASP A 387 23.02 6.86 14.06
CA ASP A 387 22.43 7.89 14.92
C ASP A 387 21.75 8.98 14.08
N ALA A 388 22.35 9.38 12.96
CA ALA A 388 21.74 10.32 12.02
C ALA A 388 20.43 9.82 11.42
N ALA A 389 20.37 8.54 11.05
CA ALA A 389 19.11 7.94 10.60
C ALA A 389 18.08 7.86 11.74
N ASN A 390 18.51 7.52 12.96
CA ASN A 390 17.61 7.42 14.11
C ASN A 390 17.03 8.78 14.51
N TYR A 391 17.89 9.78 14.68
CA TYR A 391 17.47 11.14 15.04
C TYR A 391 16.69 11.82 13.93
N GLY A 392 17.05 11.56 12.67
CA GLY A 392 16.27 11.96 11.49
C GLY A 392 15.01 11.11 11.24
N GLN A 393 14.67 10.16 12.11
CA GLN A 393 13.48 9.31 12.02
C GLN A 393 13.36 8.54 10.68
N GLY A 394 14.49 8.07 10.14
CA GLY A 394 14.57 7.18 8.98
C GLY A 394 15.14 5.81 9.35
N LYS A 395 15.97 5.23 8.47
CA LYS A 395 16.66 3.95 8.67
C LYS A 395 18.10 4.02 8.17
N TYR A 396 18.97 3.31 8.87
CA TYR A 396 20.35 3.07 8.48
C TYR A 396 20.45 1.74 7.75
N TYR A 397 21.17 1.73 6.63
CA TYR A 397 21.46 0.53 5.86
C TYR A 397 22.95 0.37 5.65
N GLN A 398 23.37 -0.88 5.51
CA GLN A 398 24.73 -1.23 5.11
C GLN A 398 24.71 -1.90 3.74
N ALA A 399 25.67 -1.54 2.92
CA ALA A 399 25.87 -2.14 1.61
C ALA A 399 27.37 -2.32 1.36
N THR A 400 27.78 -3.48 0.85
CA THR A 400 29.19 -3.76 0.52
C THR A 400 29.40 -3.91 -0.98
N ASP A 401 28.31 -3.96 -1.76
CA ASP A 401 28.31 -4.14 -3.20
C ASP A 401 27.07 -3.48 -3.85
N SER A 402 26.98 -3.58 -5.18
CA SER A 402 25.88 -3.03 -5.97
C SER A 402 24.51 -3.62 -5.60
N ALA A 403 24.44 -4.93 -5.33
CA ALA A 403 23.18 -5.61 -5.06
C ALA A 403 22.60 -5.18 -3.71
N SER A 404 23.42 -5.21 -2.66
CA SER A 404 23.06 -4.76 -1.31
C SER A 404 22.71 -3.27 -1.27
N LEU A 405 23.42 -2.43 -2.03
CA LEU A 405 23.11 -0.99 -2.13
C LEU A 405 21.75 -0.75 -2.81
N ASN A 406 21.45 -1.51 -3.86
CA ASN A 406 20.15 -1.43 -4.53
C ASN A 406 19.00 -1.90 -3.62
N THR A 407 19.20 -2.99 -2.86
CA THR A 407 18.23 -3.47 -1.86
C THR A 407 18.00 -2.45 -0.75
N ALA A 408 19.07 -1.87 -0.20
CA ALA A 408 19.01 -0.85 0.84
C ALA A 408 18.22 0.39 0.39
N LEU A 409 18.53 0.92 -0.78
CA LEU A 409 17.86 2.12 -1.31
C LEU A 409 16.41 1.83 -1.75
N SER A 410 16.13 0.64 -2.29
CA SER A 410 14.75 0.22 -2.58
C SER A 410 13.92 0.10 -1.29
N ALA A 411 14.50 -0.43 -0.21
CA ALA A 411 13.84 -0.50 1.08
C ALA A 411 13.62 0.89 1.69
N ALA A 412 14.59 1.79 1.59
CA ALA A 412 14.47 3.18 2.04
C ALA A 412 13.35 3.91 1.30
N LEU A 413 13.24 3.73 -0.03
CA LEU A 413 12.19 4.37 -0.82
C LEU A 413 10.80 3.75 -0.60
N SER A 414 10.71 2.42 -0.43
CA SER A 414 9.45 1.75 -0.05
C SER A 414 8.93 2.25 1.30
N ASP A 415 9.83 2.58 2.21
CA ASP A 415 9.52 3.16 3.51
C ASP A 415 9.04 4.62 3.39
N ILE A 416 9.70 5.40 2.52
CA ILE A 416 9.37 6.78 2.15
C ILE A 416 7.96 6.91 1.56
N THR A 417 7.50 5.90 0.80
CA THR A 417 6.17 5.88 0.17
C THR A 417 5.04 5.52 1.14
N ALA A 418 5.33 4.97 2.32
CA ALA A 418 4.35 4.38 3.23
C ALA A 418 3.78 5.35 4.30
N LYS A 419 4.03 6.67 4.25
CA LYS A 419 3.73 7.60 5.35
C LYS A 419 2.42 8.40 5.17
N ALA A 420 1.32 8.12 5.88
CA ALA A 420 0.14 9.02 5.86
C ALA A 420 -0.96 8.81 6.96
N GLY A 421 -1.79 9.83 7.25
CA GLY A 421 -2.67 10.18 8.42
C GLY A 421 -4.00 9.44 8.73
N SER A 422 -5.17 10.07 8.99
CA SER A 422 -6.35 9.42 9.66
C SER A 422 -7.74 9.37 8.96
N GLY A 423 -8.69 8.54 9.43
CA GLY A 423 -10.11 8.39 8.97
C GLY A 423 -10.61 6.95 8.68
N GLY A 424 -11.40 6.34 9.59
CA GLY A 424 -11.92 4.94 9.51
C GLY A 424 -13.44 4.81 9.54
N SER A 425 -13.98 3.67 9.10
CA SER A 425 -15.43 3.42 8.94
C SER A 425 -15.96 2.38 9.95
N GLY A 426 -17.16 2.63 10.52
CA GLY A 426 -17.84 1.78 11.53
C GLY A 426 -18.90 0.82 10.97
N VAL A 427 -19.37 -0.20 11.72
CA VAL A 427 -20.47 -1.12 11.29
C VAL A 427 -21.33 -1.68 12.43
N THR A 428 -22.67 -1.68 12.23
CA THR A 428 -23.75 -2.18 13.12
C THR A 428 -24.11 -3.67 13.00
N SER A 429 -24.97 -4.12 13.91
CA SER A 429 -25.28 -5.52 14.24
C SER A 429 -26.64 -6.04 13.79
N SER A 430 -27.52 -5.29 13.10
CA SER A 430 -28.77 -5.86 12.52
C SER A 430 -29.72 -4.79 11.95
N ASN A 431 -30.64 -5.26 11.09
CA ASN A 431 -31.78 -4.51 10.54
C ASN A 431 -33.08 -4.60 11.39
N THR A 432 -33.03 -5.12 12.62
CA THR A 432 -34.20 -5.19 13.52
C THR A 432 -33.77 -5.06 14.98
N VAL A 433 -34.41 -4.15 15.73
CA VAL A 433 -34.23 -4.04 17.18
C VAL A 433 -35.10 -5.10 17.85
N ALA A 434 -34.47 -6.06 18.50
CA ALA A 434 -35.09 -6.93 19.49
C ALA A 434 -34.47 -6.63 20.86
N SER A 435 -35.13 -7.02 21.95
CA SER A 435 -34.56 -6.97 23.30
C SER A 435 -33.18 -7.66 23.31
N GLY A 436 -32.10 -6.91 23.57
CA GLY A 436 -30.71 -7.40 23.48
C GLY A 436 -29.92 -6.94 22.23
N SER A 437 -30.49 -6.13 21.34
CA SER A 437 -29.77 -5.55 20.19
C SER A 437 -28.64 -4.62 20.64
N SER A 438 -27.44 -4.88 20.13
CA SER A 438 -26.29 -3.97 20.23
C SER A 438 -26.05 -3.29 18.87
N TYR A 439 -25.35 -2.16 18.88
CA TYR A 439 -24.74 -1.52 17.72
C TYR A 439 -23.23 -1.63 17.90
N TYR A 440 -22.51 -2.09 16.88
CA TYR A 440 -21.05 -2.08 16.90
C TYR A 440 -20.54 -0.88 16.11
N GLN A 441 -19.38 -0.36 16.47
CA GLN A 441 -18.68 0.69 15.73
C GLN A 441 -17.22 0.29 15.62
N THR A 442 -16.70 0.27 14.40
CA THR A 442 -15.26 0.18 14.12
C THR A 442 -14.70 1.59 13.95
N SER A 443 -13.51 1.82 14.49
CA SER A 443 -12.72 3.04 14.32
C SER A 443 -11.24 2.69 14.34
N TYR A 444 -10.38 3.61 13.94
CA TYR A 444 -8.96 3.49 14.18
C TYR A 444 -8.36 4.81 14.69
N ASP A 445 -7.25 4.70 15.39
CA ASP A 445 -6.46 5.84 15.84
C ASP A 445 -5.19 5.95 14.99
N PRO A 446 -5.01 7.01 14.20
CA PRO A 446 -3.80 7.19 13.39
C PRO A 446 -2.53 7.32 14.23
N LYS A 447 -2.63 7.72 15.51
CA LYS A 447 -1.48 7.97 16.39
C LYS A 447 -0.60 6.72 16.49
N ASP A 448 -1.23 5.56 16.62
CA ASP A 448 -0.58 4.28 16.81
C ASP A 448 -1.19 3.16 15.95
N TRP A 449 -2.05 3.50 15.00
CA TRP A 449 -2.69 2.58 14.05
C TRP A 449 -3.45 1.42 14.72
N ARG A 450 -3.93 1.63 15.94
CA ARG A 450 -4.81 0.65 16.58
C ARG A 450 -6.21 0.76 15.99
N GLY A 451 -6.87 -0.39 15.90
CA GLY A 451 -8.30 -0.46 15.63
C GLY A 451 -9.07 -0.67 16.92
N THR A 452 -10.28 -0.12 16.95
CA THR A 452 -11.18 -0.23 18.08
C THR A 452 -12.55 -0.67 17.58
N ILE A 453 -13.15 -1.65 18.26
CA ILE A 453 -14.55 -1.99 18.14
C ILE A 453 -15.23 -1.66 19.46
N LYS A 454 -16.22 -0.76 19.40
CA LYS A 454 -17.10 -0.44 20.52
C LYS A 454 -18.46 -1.08 20.32
N SER A 455 -19.07 -1.51 21.40
CA SER A 455 -20.48 -1.91 21.43
C SER A 455 -21.31 -0.89 22.20
N PHE A 456 -22.49 -0.60 21.69
CA PHE A 456 -23.45 0.31 22.27
C PHE A 456 -24.83 -0.35 22.32
N GLY A 457 -25.64 0.06 23.29
CA GLY A 457 -27.07 -0.25 23.29
C GLY A 457 -27.87 0.74 22.43
N PHE A 458 -29.18 0.51 22.34
CA PHE A 458 -30.12 1.49 21.80
C PHE A 458 -30.89 2.18 22.94
N THR A 459 -31.25 3.44 22.75
CA THR A 459 -32.18 4.18 23.61
C THR A 459 -33.62 3.66 23.42
N ALA A 460 -34.53 4.02 24.32
CA ALA A 460 -35.95 3.71 24.17
C ALA A 460 -36.57 4.31 22.89
N SER A 461 -36.01 5.42 22.39
CA SER A 461 -36.43 6.02 21.12
C SER A 461 -35.91 5.26 19.89
N GLY A 462 -34.94 4.34 20.04
CA GLY A 462 -34.33 3.58 18.94
C GLY A 462 -33.09 4.23 18.32
N ALA A 463 -32.50 5.25 18.98
CA ALA A 463 -31.20 5.81 18.62
C ALA A 463 -30.06 5.02 19.28
N VAL A 464 -28.85 5.07 18.72
CA VAL A 464 -27.68 4.46 19.37
C VAL A 464 -27.32 5.27 20.63
N ASN A 465 -27.18 4.59 21.77
CA ASN A 465 -26.78 5.22 23.02
C ASN A 465 -25.24 5.37 23.08
N THR A 466 -24.72 6.39 22.41
CA THR A 466 -23.27 6.68 22.35
C THR A 466 -22.68 7.14 23.68
N ALA A 467 -23.51 7.52 24.66
CA ALA A 467 -23.09 7.89 26.00
C ALA A 467 -22.67 6.68 26.87
N SER A 468 -23.05 5.47 26.47
CA SER A 468 -22.77 4.24 27.22
C SER A 468 -22.17 3.16 26.33
N VAL A 469 -20.84 2.99 26.41
CA VAL A 469 -20.14 1.87 25.77
C VAL A 469 -20.35 0.60 26.61
N LEU A 470 -20.92 -0.44 26.01
CA LEU A 470 -21.16 -1.75 26.67
C LEU A 470 -19.86 -2.54 26.83
N TRP A 471 -19.01 -2.53 25.79
CA TRP A 471 -17.65 -3.09 25.82
C TRP A 471 -16.80 -2.48 24.71
N THR A 472 -15.48 -2.58 24.84
CA THR A 472 -14.51 -2.13 23.82
C THR A 472 -13.34 -3.10 23.67
N THR A 473 -12.88 -3.32 22.43
CA THR A 473 -11.70 -4.15 22.14
C THR A 473 -10.41 -3.59 22.73
N ASP A 474 -10.35 -2.29 23.01
CA ASP A 474 -9.20 -1.67 23.67
C ASP A 474 -8.96 -2.21 25.09
N THR A 475 -9.94 -2.92 25.65
CA THR A 475 -9.85 -3.57 26.98
C THR A 475 -9.88 -5.09 26.91
N THR A 476 -10.38 -5.68 25.82
CA THR A 476 -10.63 -7.12 25.69
C THR A 476 -9.66 -7.83 24.74
N ILE A 477 -8.98 -7.09 23.87
CA ILE A 477 -7.97 -7.58 22.92
C ILE A 477 -6.64 -6.88 23.23
N VAL A 478 -6.05 -7.25 24.37
CA VAL A 478 -4.86 -6.63 24.97
C VAL A 478 -3.80 -7.70 25.31
N PRO A 479 -2.51 -7.34 25.48
CA PRO A 479 -1.51 -8.26 26.00
C PRO A 479 -1.95 -8.87 27.34
N GLY A 480 -1.76 -10.19 27.51
CA GLY A 480 -2.14 -10.90 28.72
C GLY A 480 -3.62 -11.32 28.82
N ALA A 481 -4.48 -10.89 27.89
CA ALA A 481 -5.82 -11.46 27.76
C ALA A 481 -5.76 -12.95 27.38
N THR A 482 -6.83 -13.70 27.65
CA THR A 482 -6.94 -15.12 27.27
C THR A 482 -6.65 -15.28 25.78
N ALA A 483 -5.62 -16.06 25.46
CA ALA A 483 -5.20 -16.27 24.08
C ALA A 483 -6.27 -17.02 23.29
N PRO A 484 -6.67 -16.53 22.10
CA PRO A 484 -7.50 -17.30 21.18
C PRO A 484 -6.68 -18.42 20.53
N THR A 485 -7.37 -19.26 19.75
CA THR A 485 -6.67 -20.11 18.78
C THR A 485 -6.12 -19.24 17.65
N TYR A 486 -4.81 -19.33 17.43
CA TYR A 486 -4.13 -18.68 16.31
C TYR A 486 -3.75 -19.68 15.21
N GLN A 487 -4.15 -19.41 13.98
CA GLN A 487 -3.78 -20.21 12.82
C GLN A 487 -3.20 -19.35 11.70
N SER A 488 -2.45 -20.01 10.82
CA SER A 488 -1.98 -19.47 9.55
C SER A 488 -1.92 -20.59 8.52
N TRP A 489 -1.31 -20.34 7.37
CA TRP A 489 -1.25 -21.28 6.25
C TRP A 489 0.19 -21.63 5.89
N ASN A 490 0.50 -22.91 5.77
CA ASN A 490 1.77 -23.36 5.24
C ASN A 490 1.65 -23.53 3.72
N THR A 491 2.40 -22.73 2.97
CA THR A 491 2.30 -22.65 1.50
C THR A 491 2.89 -23.85 0.77
N THR A 492 3.69 -24.68 1.44
CA THR A 492 4.26 -25.91 0.84
C THR A 492 3.35 -27.11 1.05
N THR A 493 2.85 -27.32 2.27
CA THR A 493 1.91 -28.41 2.55
C THR A 493 0.49 -28.08 2.11
N ASN A 494 0.22 -26.81 1.81
CA ASN A 494 -1.08 -26.25 1.46
C ASN A 494 -2.17 -26.61 2.50
N ALA A 495 -1.88 -26.30 3.76
CA ALA A 495 -2.76 -26.63 4.88
C ALA A 495 -2.69 -25.58 5.99
N ALA A 496 -3.76 -25.50 6.78
CA ALA A 496 -3.81 -24.70 7.99
C ALA A 496 -2.84 -25.25 9.04
N VAL A 497 -2.10 -24.35 9.68
CA VAL A 497 -1.15 -24.66 10.74
C VAL A 497 -1.36 -23.74 11.94
N THR A 498 -0.96 -24.20 13.13
CA THR A 498 -0.90 -23.31 14.30
C THR A 498 0.12 -22.20 14.04
N LEU A 499 -0.20 -20.96 14.41
CA LEU A 499 0.70 -19.81 14.25
C LEU A 499 1.93 -19.92 15.15
N ALA A 500 2.98 -20.53 14.61
CA ALA A 500 4.29 -20.68 15.22
C ALA A 500 5.35 -20.73 14.12
N TYR A 501 6.50 -20.11 14.36
CA TYR A 501 7.57 -19.97 13.37
C TYR A 501 8.00 -21.32 12.75
N GLY A 502 8.18 -22.35 13.59
CA GLY A 502 8.59 -23.68 13.15
C GLY A 502 7.57 -24.45 12.30
N ASN A 503 6.32 -24.00 12.22
CA ASN A 503 5.27 -24.64 11.41
C ASN A 503 5.20 -24.10 9.97
N PHE A 504 5.95 -23.04 9.66
CA PHE A 504 5.98 -22.44 8.33
C PHE A 504 6.98 -23.14 7.40
N SER A 505 6.77 -23.00 6.08
CA SER A 505 7.74 -23.47 5.09
C SER A 505 9.08 -22.72 5.20
N SER A 506 10.16 -23.29 4.65
CA SER A 506 11.49 -22.64 4.66
C SER A 506 11.48 -21.27 3.99
N THR A 507 10.72 -21.09 2.91
CA THR A 507 10.53 -19.80 2.24
C THR A 507 9.83 -18.79 3.15
N GLN A 508 8.75 -19.20 3.82
CA GLN A 508 8.03 -18.33 4.76
C GLN A 508 8.90 -17.96 5.97
N GLN A 509 9.65 -18.90 6.52
CA GLN A 509 10.61 -18.67 7.60
C GLN A 509 11.69 -17.67 7.20
N THR A 510 12.20 -17.78 5.96
CA THR A 510 13.15 -16.82 5.39
C THR A 510 12.54 -15.42 5.31
N SER A 511 11.33 -15.29 4.76
CA SER A 511 10.65 -14.00 4.66
C SER A 511 10.39 -13.35 6.03
N LEU A 512 10.01 -14.13 7.03
CA LEU A 512 9.78 -13.64 8.39
C LEU A 512 11.05 -13.17 9.10
N SER A 513 12.23 -13.64 8.67
CA SER A 513 13.53 -13.26 9.24
C SER A 513 14.21 -12.12 8.49
N GLN A 514 13.62 -11.61 7.42
CA GLN A 514 14.17 -10.49 6.64
C GLN A 514 13.80 -9.14 7.26
N SER A 515 14.68 -8.15 7.11
CA SER A 515 14.44 -6.75 7.49
C SER A 515 14.07 -6.52 8.97
N LEU A 516 14.54 -7.42 9.85
CA LEU A 516 14.33 -7.30 11.30
C LEU A 516 15.45 -6.49 11.97
N PRO A 517 15.15 -5.77 13.06
CA PRO A 517 16.17 -5.13 13.88
C PRO A 517 17.17 -6.15 14.46
N THR A 518 18.41 -5.71 14.70
CA THR A 518 19.46 -6.54 15.33
C THR A 518 18.96 -7.14 16.65
N GLY A 519 19.13 -8.46 16.81
CA GLY A 519 18.70 -9.18 18.01
C GLY A 519 17.24 -9.65 18.01
N ILE A 520 16.47 -9.36 16.95
CA ILE A 520 15.12 -9.87 16.74
C ILE A 520 15.15 -11.03 15.74
N SER A 521 14.53 -12.15 16.10
CA SER A 521 14.34 -13.30 15.20
C SER A 521 12.95 -13.31 14.57
N GLY A 522 12.77 -14.08 13.49
CA GLY A 522 11.43 -14.32 12.93
C GLY A 522 10.48 -14.99 13.92
N SER A 523 10.99 -15.77 14.89
CA SER A 523 10.18 -16.30 15.98
C SER A 523 9.69 -15.21 16.92
N ASP A 524 10.54 -14.22 17.24
CA ASP A 524 10.12 -13.06 18.05
C ASP A 524 9.03 -12.26 17.33
N LEU A 525 9.11 -12.08 16.01
CA LEU A 525 8.08 -11.40 15.22
C LEU A 525 6.73 -12.15 15.25
N VAL A 526 6.75 -13.48 15.14
CA VAL A 526 5.53 -14.31 15.23
C VAL A 526 4.91 -14.24 16.63
N GLU A 527 5.71 -14.34 17.70
CA GLU A 527 5.21 -14.18 19.07
C GLU A 527 4.73 -12.75 19.33
N TRP A 528 5.42 -11.75 18.78
CA TRP A 528 5.00 -10.36 18.83
C TRP A 528 3.61 -10.21 18.25
N SER A 529 3.31 -10.79 17.08
CA SER A 529 1.99 -10.72 16.45
C SER A 529 0.85 -11.27 17.33
N LYS A 530 1.15 -12.24 18.20
CA LYS A 530 0.20 -12.83 19.16
C LYS A 530 0.05 -12.04 20.46
N GLY A 531 0.89 -11.02 20.68
CA GLY A 531 0.78 -10.07 21.79
C GLY A 531 1.96 -10.06 22.76
N THR A 532 3.03 -10.80 22.47
CA THR A 532 4.24 -10.81 23.31
C THR A 532 5.13 -9.60 22.97
N ASN A 533 5.13 -8.58 23.83
CA ASN A 533 6.02 -7.43 23.65
C ASN A 533 7.50 -7.84 23.79
N LYS A 534 8.35 -7.30 22.91
CA LYS A 534 9.79 -7.58 22.85
C LYS A 534 10.53 -6.27 22.57
N THR A 535 11.56 -5.95 23.36
CA THR A 535 12.42 -4.79 23.11
C THR A 535 13.01 -4.87 21.71
N GLY A 536 12.91 -3.79 20.94
CA GLY A 536 13.30 -3.74 19.52
C GLY A 536 12.12 -3.86 18.55
N LEU A 537 10.94 -4.29 19.02
CA LEU A 537 9.67 -4.23 18.28
C LEU A 537 8.72 -3.23 18.93
N LYS A 538 7.73 -2.75 18.17
CA LYS A 538 6.68 -1.84 18.64
C LYS A 538 6.01 -2.40 19.89
N ALA A 539 6.05 -1.66 20.99
CA ALA A 539 5.28 -2.01 22.17
C ALA A 539 3.78 -1.82 21.89
N ARG A 540 2.98 -2.86 22.17
CA ARG A 540 1.53 -2.84 22.01
C ARG A 540 0.84 -2.87 23.37
N THR A 541 -0.09 -1.93 23.59
CA THR A 541 -1.02 -1.94 24.72
C THR A 541 -2.39 -2.50 24.33
N VAL A 542 -2.72 -2.46 23.04
CA VAL A 542 -3.87 -3.10 22.40
C VAL A 542 -3.40 -3.89 21.18
N LEU A 543 -4.04 -5.03 20.89
CA LEU A 543 -3.56 -5.95 19.86
C LEU A 543 -4.31 -5.87 18.53
N LEU A 544 -5.53 -5.31 18.51
CA LEU A 544 -6.32 -5.14 17.30
C LEU A 544 -5.75 -3.98 16.47
N GLY A 545 -5.39 -4.25 15.21
CA GLY A 545 -4.93 -3.23 14.26
C GLY A 545 -6.09 -2.48 13.64
N ASP A 546 -5.79 -1.40 12.92
CA ASP A 546 -6.78 -0.57 12.24
C ASP A 546 -7.73 -1.36 11.31
N ILE A 547 -8.98 -0.87 11.19
CA ILE A 547 -10.05 -1.43 10.37
C ILE A 547 -10.57 -0.30 9.47
N ILE A 548 -10.39 -0.45 8.15
CA ILE A 548 -10.58 0.66 7.21
C ILE A 548 -11.54 0.26 6.09
N ASN A 549 -11.15 -0.71 5.26
CA ASN A 549 -11.92 -1.18 4.11
C ASN A 549 -12.65 -2.49 4.38
N SER A 550 -12.58 -3.04 5.60
CA SER A 550 -13.28 -4.25 6.02
C SER A 550 -14.54 -3.91 6.83
N PRO A 551 -15.75 -3.98 6.23
CA PRO A 551 -16.98 -3.91 7.00
C PRO A 551 -17.04 -5.08 7.98
N LEU A 552 -17.40 -4.80 9.24
CA LEU A 552 -17.66 -5.81 10.26
C LEU A 552 -18.81 -6.72 9.81
N ALA A 553 -18.56 -8.02 9.74
CA ALA A 553 -19.63 -8.99 9.48
C ALA A 553 -20.15 -9.55 10.81
N LEU A 554 -21.47 -9.62 10.96
CA LEU A 554 -22.09 -10.38 12.04
C LEU A 554 -22.31 -11.82 11.59
N ALA A 555 -21.80 -12.77 12.37
CA ALA A 555 -22.14 -14.18 12.25
C ALA A 555 -23.18 -14.51 13.32
N SER A 556 -24.47 -14.44 12.97
CA SER A 556 -25.57 -14.73 13.90
C SER A 556 -26.01 -16.20 13.84
N PRO A 557 -26.38 -16.81 14.98
CA PRO A 557 -27.00 -18.13 15.04
C PRO A 557 -28.34 -18.21 14.29
N THR A 558 -28.99 -17.07 14.09
CA THR A 558 -30.29 -16.94 13.43
C THR A 558 -30.20 -16.58 11.95
N ASP A 559 -29.00 -16.29 11.44
CA ASP A 559 -28.85 -15.90 10.04
C ASP A 559 -29.15 -17.08 9.11
N LYS A 560 -29.93 -16.78 8.07
CA LYS A 560 -30.34 -17.72 7.03
C LYS A 560 -29.80 -17.27 5.68
N THR A 561 -28.79 -17.95 5.17
CA THR A 561 -28.15 -17.61 3.87
C THR A 561 -28.32 -18.71 2.81
N ALA A 562 -29.00 -19.80 3.15
CA ALA A 562 -29.30 -20.90 2.23
C ALA A 562 -30.78 -21.29 2.30
N SER A 563 -31.15 -22.37 1.61
CA SER A 563 -32.51 -22.90 1.59
C SER A 563 -32.49 -24.43 1.62
N ASP A 564 -33.61 -25.01 2.06
CA ASP A 564 -33.85 -26.44 1.92
C ASP A 564 -34.11 -26.79 0.45
N LEU A 565 -33.67 -27.98 0.04
CA LEU A 565 -34.09 -28.55 -1.24
C LEU A 565 -35.51 -29.07 -1.16
N ALA A 566 -36.20 -29.12 -2.30
CA ALA A 566 -37.48 -29.80 -2.39
C ALA A 566 -37.38 -31.23 -1.83
N GLY A 567 -38.20 -31.55 -0.83
CA GLY A 567 -38.20 -32.86 -0.15
C GLY A 567 -37.12 -33.06 0.91
N SER A 568 -36.31 -32.05 1.25
CA SER A 568 -35.31 -32.10 2.33
C SER A 568 -35.64 -31.11 3.45
N THR A 569 -35.23 -31.44 4.68
CA THR A 569 -35.28 -30.55 5.85
C THR A 569 -33.90 -30.40 6.49
N SER A 570 -32.84 -30.71 5.74
CA SER A 570 -31.47 -30.75 6.29
C SER A 570 -30.99 -29.37 6.74
N TYR A 571 -31.35 -28.30 6.02
CA TYR A 571 -30.97 -26.94 6.36
C TYR A 571 -31.81 -26.38 7.50
N SER A 572 -33.13 -26.59 7.49
CA SER A 572 -33.99 -26.23 8.63
C SER A 572 -33.59 -26.94 9.93
N THR A 573 -33.18 -28.21 9.84
CA THR A 573 -32.60 -28.95 10.98
C THR A 573 -31.27 -28.34 11.42
N PHE A 574 -30.39 -27.97 10.48
CA PHE A 574 -29.14 -27.27 10.78
C PHE A 574 -29.39 -25.92 11.45
N LEU A 575 -30.34 -25.12 10.99
CA LEU A 575 -30.69 -23.82 11.59
C LEU A 575 -31.14 -23.97 13.04
N THR A 576 -31.96 -24.98 13.34
CA THR A 576 -32.36 -25.29 14.73
C THR A 576 -31.15 -25.60 15.60
N ARG A 577 -30.20 -26.38 15.06
CA ARG A 577 -28.96 -26.71 15.76
C ARG A 577 -28.03 -25.50 15.91
N LYS A 578 -27.90 -24.69 14.86
CA LYS A 578 -27.11 -23.45 14.81
C LYS A 578 -27.62 -22.48 15.87
N ALA A 579 -28.93 -22.24 15.94
CA ALA A 579 -29.56 -21.39 16.95
C ALA A 579 -29.28 -21.86 18.39
N ALA A 580 -29.22 -23.17 18.63
CA ALA A 580 -28.98 -23.73 19.96
C ALA A 580 -27.49 -23.81 20.36
N ASN A 581 -26.55 -23.87 19.42
CA ASN A 581 -25.15 -24.23 19.70
C ASN A 581 -24.10 -23.26 19.13
N MET A 582 -24.46 -22.40 18.18
CA MET A 582 -23.53 -21.39 17.65
C MET A 582 -23.57 -20.15 18.54
N ASN A 583 -22.40 -19.63 18.88
CA ASN A 583 -22.29 -18.34 19.56
C ASN A 583 -22.19 -17.20 18.53
N THR A 584 -22.94 -16.11 18.75
CA THR A 584 -22.84 -14.90 17.93
C THR A 584 -21.41 -14.36 17.94
N SER A 585 -20.88 -14.07 16.75
CA SER A 585 -19.51 -13.55 16.58
C SER A 585 -19.48 -12.38 15.60
N LEU A 586 -18.53 -11.47 15.81
CA LEU A 586 -18.13 -10.46 14.86
C LEU A 586 -16.92 -10.96 14.10
N VAL A 587 -16.92 -10.78 12.78
CA VAL A 587 -15.84 -11.21 11.90
C VAL A 587 -15.35 -10.02 11.10
N VAL A 588 -14.05 -9.75 11.15
CA VAL A 588 -13.44 -8.60 10.48
C VAL A 588 -12.00 -8.88 10.10
N ASN A 589 -11.57 -8.34 8.98
CA ASN A 589 -10.15 -8.23 8.66
C ASN A 589 -9.61 -6.98 9.33
N ALA A 590 -8.50 -7.10 10.06
CA ALA A 590 -7.84 -5.97 10.66
C ALA A 590 -6.35 -5.98 10.33
N ASN A 591 -5.76 -4.79 10.41
CA ASN A 591 -4.38 -4.57 10.03
C ASN A 591 -3.35 -5.03 11.08
N ASP A 592 -3.80 -5.79 12.09
CA ASP A 592 -2.93 -6.67 12.88
C ASP A 592 -2.52 -7.93 12.09
N GLY A 593 -2.99 -8.04 10.84
CA GLY A 593 -2.70 -9.13 9.92
C GLY A 593 -3.69 -10.29 10.01
N PHE A 594 -4.71 -10.17 10.86
CA PHE A 594 -5.62 -11.25 11.18
C PHE A 594 -7.02 -11.05 10.61
N VAL A 595 -7.64 -12.18 10.26
CA VAL A 595 -9.09 -12.35 10.29
C VAL A 595 -9.45 -12.60 11.74
N ASN A 596 -10.14 -11.66 12.36
CA ASN A 596 -10.51 -11.71 13.77
C ASN A 596 -11.95 -12.21 13.93
N VAL A 597 -12.14 -13.26 14.73
CA VAL A 597 -13.46 -13.74 15.18
C VAL A 597 -13.64 -13.35 16.64
N ILE A 598 -14.54 -12.42 16.90
CA ILE A 598 -14.70 -11.74 18.19
C ILE A 598 -16.07 -12.07 18.77
N ASN A 599 -16.14 -12.33 20.06
CA ASN A 599 -17.41 -12.52 20.77
C ASN A 599 -18.24 -11.23 20.75
N ALA A 600 -19.42 -11.28 20.14
CA ALA A 600 -20.29 -10.12 20.03
C ALA A 600 -20.82 -9.60 21.38
N GLY A 601 -20.91 -10.46 22.40
CA GLY A 601 -21.45 -10.10 23.72
C GLY A 601 -20.46 -9.42 24.65
N ASN A 602 -19.14 -9.60 24.44
CA ASN A 602 -18.13 -9.09 25.38
C ASN A 602 -16.81 -8.64 24.74
N GLY A 603 -16.70 -8.62 23.41
CA GLY A 603 -15.51 -8.15 22.70
C GLY A 603 -14.27 -9.06 22.80
N ALA A 604 -14.34 -10.23 23.45
CA ALA A 604 -13.18 -11.12 23.56
C ALA A 604 -12.89 -11.83 22.23
N ARG A 605 -11.62 -11.86 21.80
CA ARG A 605 -11.21 -12.59 20.60
C ARG A 605 -11.26 -14.11 20.84
N ARG A 606 -11.94 -14.84 19.97
CA ARG A 606 -12.10 -16.31 20.04
C ARG A 606 -11.15 -17.05 19.11
N TYR A 607 -10.89 -16.47 17.94
CA TYR A 607 -10.06 -17.08 16.91
C TYR A 607 -9.42 -15.98 16.05
N ALA A 608 -8.20 -16.24 15.58
CA ALA A 608 -7.44 -15.35 14.72
C ALA A 608 -6.71 -16.15 13.64
N TYR A 609 -6.99 -15.85 12.37
CA TYR A 609 -6.31 -16.46 11.23
C TYR A 609 -5.46 -15.44 10.49
N MET A 610 -4.18 -15.72 10.29
CA MET A 610 -3.26 -14.87 9.53
C MET A 610 -3.02 -15.47 8.15
N PRO A 611 -3.55 -14.88 7.06
CA PRO A 611 -3.27 -15.33 5.70
C PRO A 611 -1.76 -15.32 5.40
N SER A 612 -1.28 -16.27 4.60
CA SER A 612 0.18 -16.41 4.38
C SER A 612 0.81 -15.22 3.64
N SER A 613 0.04 -14.51 2.82
CA SER A 613 0.49 -13.32 2.10
C SER A 613 0.81 -12.12 2.99
N VAL A 614 0.32 -12.13 4.24
CA VAL A 614 0.63 -11.10 5.23
C VAL A 614 2.06 -11.21 5.76
N LEU A 615 2.59 -12.44 5.84
CA LEU A 615 3.84 -12.74 6.57
C LEU A 615 5.05 -11.89 6.12
N PRO A 616 5.32 -11.67 4.81
CA PRO A 616 6.45 -10.85 4.38
C PRO A 616 6.34 -9.38 4.82
N SER A 617 5.11 -8.88 5.01
CA SER A 617 4.84 -7.48 5.36
C SER A 617 4.63 -7.26 6.86
N LEU A 618 4.58 -8.33 7.66
CA LEU A 618 4.31 -8.26 9.10
C LEU A 618 5.34 -7.40 9.86
N HIS A 619 6.59 -7.36 9.39
CA HIS A 619 7.65 -6.55 10.00
C HIS A 619 7.36 -5.03 9.92
N PHE A 620 6.59 -4.56 8.92
CA PHE A 620 6.27 -3.13 8.80
C PHE A 620 5.42 -2.63 9.97
N ILE A 621 4.43 -3.42 10.42
CA ILE A 621 3.56 -3.03 11.54
C ILE A 621 4.22 -3.23 12.91
N ALA A 622 5.28 -4.04 12.95
CA ALA A 622 6.07 -4.32 14.14
C ALA A 622 7.20 -3.30 14.36
N ASP A 623 7.47 -2.46 13.37
CA ASP A 623 8.46 -1.39 13.42
C ASP A 623 8.09 -0.38 14.52
N THR A 624 9.06 0.03 15.34
CA THR A 624 8.83 0.99 16.43
C THR A 624 8.39 2.36 15.93
N GLY A 625 8.67 2.69 14.66
CA GLY A 625 8.21 3.89 13.96
C GLY A 625 6.83 3.74 13.28
N TYR A 626 6.09 2.65 13.50
CA TYR A 626 4.74 2.45 12.96
C TYR A 626 3.69 3.28 13.73
N ILE A 627 3.72 4.60 13.49
CA ILE A 627 2.88 5.66 14.06
C ILE A 627 2.51 6.71 12.99
N ASN A 628 1.57 7.61 13.30
CA ASN A 628 1.05 8.63 12.38
C ASN A 628 2.16 9.36 11.62
N GLY A 629 2.03 9.43 10.29
CA GLY A 629 2.89 10.28 9.46
C GLY A 629 4.32 9.77 9.31
N ILE A 630 4.64 8.59 9.86
CA ILE A 630 5.92 7.89 9.70
C ILE A 630 5.79 6.62 8.87
N ARG A 631 4.86 5.68 9.11
CA ARG A 631 4.69 4.42 8.33
C ARG A 631 3.28 3.83 8.53
N HIS A 632 2.60 3.42 7.46
CA HIS A 632 1.40 2.57 7.44
C HIS A 632 1.51 1.57 6.29
N LYS A 633 1.06 0.32 6.50
CA LYS A 633 0.96 -0.68 5.45
C LYS A 633 -0.27 -1.52 5.68
N PHE A 634 -1.10 -1.68 4.66
CA PHE A 634 -2.20 -2.64 4.71
C PHE A 634 -1.67 -4.07 4.65
N LEU A 635 -2.12 -4.90 5.58
CA LEU A 635 -1.84 -6.33 5.66
C LEU A 635 -3.09 -7.15 5.32
N ASN A 636 -4.17 -6.92 6.06
CA ASN A 636 -5.44 -7.62 5.87
C ASN A 636 -6.60 -6.66 6.13
N ASP A 637 -7.25 -6.18 5.07
CA ASP A 637 -8.26 -5.13 5.16
C ASP A 637 -9.38 -5.29 4.11
N GLY A 638 -9.51 -6.47 3.49
CA GLY A 638 -10.56 -6.72 2.50
C GLY A 638 -11.92 -7.00 3.14
N GLN A 639 -12.96 -7.07 2.31
CA GLN A 639 -14.32 -7.36 2.76
C GLN A 639 -14.51 -8.85 3.11
N VAL A 640 -15.33 -9.13 4.13
CA VAL A 640 -15.68 -10.49 4.56
C VAL A 640 -17.18 -10.75 4.38
N GLY A 641 -17.54 -11.95 3.93
CA GLY A 641 -18.91 -12.44 3.90
C GLY A 641 -19.07 -13.70 4.74
N VAL A 642 -20.21 -13.84 5.42
CA VAL A 642 -20.57 -15.03 6.21
C VAL A 642 -21.68 -15.78 5.51
N PHE A 643 -21.51 -17.09 5.32
CA PHE A 643 -22.42 -17.94 4.57
C PHE A 643 -22.54 -19.33 5.19
N ASP A 644 -23.74 -19.90 5.17
CA ASP A 644 -23.98 -21.32 5.38
C ASP A 644 -23.81 -22.09 4.07
N ALA A 645 -23.06 -23.20 4.10
CA ALA A 645 -22.83 -24.07 2.97
C ALA A 645 -22.62 -25.53 3.41
N GLN A 646 -22.75 -26.48 2.48
CA GLN A 646 -22.44 -27.89 2.76
C GLN A 646 -21.01 -28.25 2.34
N LEU A 647 -20.26 -28.82 3.27
CA LEU A 647 -18.98 -29.48 3.04
C LEU A 647 -19.20 -30.98 3.17
N ASN A 648 -19.07 -31.73 2.06
CA ASN A 648 -19.33 -33.18 2.02
C ASN A 648 -20.69 -33.55 2.66
N SER A 649 -21.74 -32.83 2.25
CA SER A 649 -23.14 -32.94 2.74
C SER A 649 -23.40 -32.44 4.17
N ALA A 650 -22.38 -32.11 4.94
CA ALA A 650 -22.56 -31.52 6.27
C ALA A 650 -22.66 -29.99 6.20
N TRP A 651 -23.70 -29.42 6.78
CA TRP A 651 -23.88 -27.97 6.89
C TRP A 651 -22.86 -27.34 7.84
N LYS A 652 -22.34 -26.18 7.43
CA LYS A 652 -21.33 -25.37 8.12
C LYS A 652 -21.67 -23.89 7.95
N THR A 653 -21.23 -23.05 8.88
CA THR A 653 -21.19 -21.58 8.70
C THR A 653 -19.74 -21.15 8.50
N LEU A 654 -19.48 -20.41 7.43
CA LEU A 654 -18.15 -20.05 6.94
C LEU A 654 -18.02 -18.54 6.80
N ALA A 655 -16.82 -18.01 7.05
CA ALA A 655 -16.41 -16.66 6.66
C ALA A 655 -15.44 -16.74 5.48
N LEU A 656 -15.73 -16.00 4.42
CA LEU A 656 -14.88 -15.89 3.24
C LEU A 656 -14.51 -14.44 3.02
N GLY A 657 -13.24 -14.17 2.70
CA GLY A 657 -12.77 -12.81 2.51
C GLY A 657 -11.51 -12.75 1.68
N GLY A 658 -11.19 -11.53 1.27
CA GLY A 658 -9.92 -11.16 0.66
C GLY A 658 -9.07 -10.31 1.61
N VAL A 659 -7.77 -10.20 1.34
CA VAL A 659 -6.86 -9.35 2.13
C VAL A 659 -6.88 -7.86 1.74
N GLY A 660 -7.67 -7.47 0.75
CA GLY A 660 -7.81 -6.07 0.32
C GLY A 660 -6.53 -5.52 -0.33
N ALA A 661 -6.10 -4.34 0.13
CA ALA A 661 -4.86 -3.70 -0.33
C ALA A 661 -3.59 -4.47 0.06
N GLY A 662 -3.66 -5.34 1.09
CA GLY A 662 -2.49 -6.06 1.60
C GLY A 662 -1.98 -7.18 0.71
N GLY A 663 -2.73 -7.57 -0.33
CA GLY A 663 -2.26 -8.58 -1.28
C GLY A 663 -3.34 -9.19 -2.17
N LYS A 664 -2.94 -10.24 -2.88
CA LYS A 664 -3.73 -10.92 -3.92
C LYS A 664 -4.20 -12.30 -3.47
N THR A 665 -4.79 -12.35 -2.28
CA THR A 665 -5.13 -13.58 -1.57
C THR A 665 -6.57 -13.57 -1.08
N PHE A 666 -7.24 -14.71 -1.23
CA PHE A 666 -8.56 -14.99 -0.68
C PHE A 666 -8.50 -16.23 0.21
N TYR A 667 -9.37 -16.30 1.21
CA TYR A 667 -9.39 -17.38 2.19
C TYR A 667 -10.82 -17.79 2.55
N ALA A 668 -10.94 -18.97 3.19
CA ALA A 668 -12.14 -19.38 3.91
C ALA A 668 -11.82 -19.90 5.31
N VAL A 669 -12.64 -19.49 6.28
CA VAL A 669 -12.58 -19.92 7.68
C VAL A 669 -13.94 -20.52 8.06
N GLN A 670 -13.95 -21.71 8.64
CA GLN A 670 -15.13 -22.28 9.26
C GLN A 670 -15.37 -21.62 10.62
N LEU A 671 -16.56 -21.02 10.80
CA LEU A 671 -16.99 -20.41 12.06
C LEU A 671 -17.81 -21.38 12.92
N PHE A 672 -18.67 -22.18 12.27
CA PHE A 672 -19.53 -23.15 12.92
C PHE A 672 -19.54 -24.50 12.21
N ASP A 673 -19.27 -25.57 12.94
CA ASP A 673 -19.16 -26.93 12.38
C ASP A 673 -20.45 -27.77 12.44
N GLY A 674 -21.54 -27.25 13.02
CA GLY A 674 -22.79 -28.00 13.16
C GLY A 674 -22.81 -28.97 14.36
N THR A 675 -21.90 -28.84 15.33
CA THR A 675 -21.84 -29.67 16.55
C THR A 675 -21.82 -28.82 17.83
N ALA A 676 -22.14 -29.44 18.97
CA ALA A 676 -22.20 -28.76 20.28
C ALA A 676 -20.83 -28.36 20.86
N GLY A 677 -19.72 -28.77 20.23
CA GLY A 677 -18.35 -28.42 20.64
C GLY A 677 -17.66 -27.39 19.73
N ASN A 678 -18.23 -27.12 18.55
CA ASN A 678 -17.78 -26.19 17.51
C ASN A 678 -16.26 -26.00 17.33
N VAL A 679 -15.71 -26.50 16.23
CA VAL A 679 -14.34 -26.20 15.82
C VAL A 679 -14.27 -25.07 14.80
N THR A 680 -13.67 -23.95 15.19
CA THR A 680 -13.25 -22.87 14.27
C THR A 680 -11.89 -23.20 13.66
N ASN A 681 -11.78 -23.15 12.32
CA ASN A 681 -10.54 -23.52 11.60
C ASN A 681 -10.46 -22.82 10.24
N ALA A 682 -9.25 -22.64 9.72
CA ALA A 682 -9.03 -22.26 8.33
C ALA A 682 -9.17 -23.47 7.39
N LEU A 683 -9.95 -23.29 6.32
CA LEU A 683 -10.25 -24.35 5.34
C LEU A 683 -9.28 -24.31 4.16
N TRP A 684 -9.11 -23.14 3.55
CA TRP A 684 -8.27 -22.96 2.38
C TRP A 684 -7.82 -21.51 2.22
N GLU A 685 -6.73 -21.35 1.46
CA GLU A 685 -6.21 -20.09 0.98
C GLU A 685 -5.84 -20.22 -0.51
N ILE A 686 -6.24 -19.23 -1.32
CA ILE A 686 -5.86 -19.14 -2.73
C ILE A 686 -5.18 -17.80 -2.98
N SER A 687 -4.08 -17.81 -3.74
CA SER A 687 -3.25 -16.63 -3.96
C SER A 687 -2.75 -16.57 -5.41
N ALA A 688 -2.57 -15.35 -5.91
CA ALA A 688 -1.80 -15.14 -7.13
C ALA A 688 -0.33 -15.57 -6.92
N PRO A 689 0.36 -16.12 -7.95
CA PRO A 689 1.79 -16.32 -7.87
C PRO A 689 2.51 -14.97 -7.79
N ALA A 690 3.56 -14.89 -6.97
CA ALA A 690 4.36 -13.68 -6.78
C ALA A 690 4.99 -13.17 -8.09
N THR A 691 5.35 -14.09 -8.98
CA THR A 691 5.79 -13.82 -10.35
C THR A 691 4.72 -14.26 -11.33
N ALA A 692 4.46 -13.45 -12.35
CA ALA A 692 3.49 -13.78 -13.39
C ALA A 692 3.80 -15.16 -14.01
N ASN A 693 2.80 -16.04 -14.00
CA ASN A 693 2.89 -17.38 -14.55
C ASN A 693 1.52 -17.75 -15.13
N THR A 694 1.38 -17.65 -16.45
CA THR A 694 0.12 -17.92 -17.15
C THR A 694 -0.36 -19.37 -17.04
N ALA A 695 0.51 -20.31 -16.66
CA ALA A 695 0.14 -21.69 -16.38
C ALA A 695 -0.51 -21.86 -14.99
N ASN A 696 -0.32 -20.89 -14.08
CA ASN A 696 -1.00 -20.90 -12.78
C ASN A 696 -2.47 -20.47 -12.96
N ALA A 697 -3.39 -21.32 -12.54
CA ALA A 697 -4.84 -21.07 -12.63
C ALA A 697 -5.27 -19.73 -11.99
N PHE A 698 -4.60 -19.32 -10.91
CA PHE A 698 -4.88 -18.12 -10.13
C PHE A 698 -4.00 -16.91 -10.51
N ASN A 699 -3.29 -16.97 -11.65
CA ASN A 699 -2.44 -15.86 -12.12
C ASN A 699 -3.15 -14.51 -12.22
N ASP A 700 -4.46 -14.53 -12.50
CA ASP A 700 -5.23 -13.31 -12.70
C ASP A 700 -5.98 -12.85 -11.45
N LEU A 701 -5.69 -13.43 -10.27
CA LEU A 701 -6.08 -12.79 -9.01
C LEU A 701 -5.28 -11.48 -8.83
N GLY A 702 -5.99 -10.43 -8.45
CA GLY A 702 -5.51 -9.09 -8.13
C GLY A 702 -5.69 -8.78 -6.64
N TYR A 703 -5.50 -7.52 -6.27
CA TYR A 703 -5.77 -7.03 -4.92
C TYR A 703 -7.21 -7.35 -4.52
N ALA A 704 -7.34 -8.02 -3.38
CA ALA A 704 -8.54 -8.75 -3.00
C ALA A 704 -9.59 -7.86 -2.30
N TYR A 705 -9.97 -6.76 -2.95
CA TYR A 705 -11.02 -5.84 -2.48
C TYR A 705 -12.43 -6.42 -2.64
N ALA A 706 -12.61 -7.35 -3.57
CA ALA A 706 -13.90 -7.93 -3.87
C ALA A 706 -14.41 -8.81 -2.72
N ARG A 707 -15.69 -8.68 -2.37
CA ARG A 707 -16.37 -9.56 -1.42
C ARG A 707 -16.80 -10.85 -2.12
N PRO A 708 -16.38 -12.04 -1.66
CA PRO A 708 -16.86 -13.31 -2.22
C PRO A 708 -18.36 -13.52 -1.98
N GLU A 709 -19.03 -14.23 -2.88
CA GLU A 709 -20.39 -14.76 -2.67
C GLU A 709 -20.37 -16.30 -2.69
N VAL A 710 -21.35 -16.94 -2.07
CA VAL A 710 -21.45 -18.41 -1.99
C VAL A 710 -22.83 -18.84 -2.45
N ALA A 711 -22.88 -19.89 -3.29
CA ALA A 711 -24.13 -20.50 -3.72
C ALA A 711 -23.95 -22.01 -4.00
N ARG A 712 -25.08 -22.70 -4.12
CA ARG A 712 -25.13 -24.09 -4.53
C ARG A 712 -25.03 -24.20 -6.05
N LEU A 713 -24.41 -25.26 -6.52
CA LEU A 713 -24.33 -25.63 -7.94
C LEU A 713 -25.43 -26.66 -8.28
N ALA A 714 -25.77 -26.76 -9.56
CA ALA A 714 -26.78 -27.72 -10.04
C ALA A 714 -26.38 -29.19 -9.78
N ASP A 715 -25.09 -29.49 -9.75
CA ASP A 715 -24.55 -30.82 -9.40
C ASP A 715 -24.57 -31.12 -7.88
N GLY A 716 -25.05 -30.18 -7.08
CA GLY A 716 -25.21 -30.30 -5.63
C GLY A 716 -23.99 -29.87 -4.80
N ARG A 717 -22.85 -29.55 -5.42
CA ARG A 717 -21.71 -28.94 -4.72
C ARG A 717 -22.01 -27.52 -4.31
N TRP A 718 -21.23 -27.00 -3.37
CA TRP A 718 -21.25 -25.60 -2.98
C TRP A 718 -19.96 -24.93 -3.46
N ALA A 719 -20.07 -23.69 -3.91
CA ALA A 719 -18.94 -22.96 -4.49
C ALA A 719 -18.88 -21.51 -4.01
N ALA A 720 -17.67 -20.97 -3.96
CA ALA A 720 -17.42 -19.56 -3.79
C ALA A 720 -17.18 -18.89 -5.15
N PHE A 721 -17.78 -17.71 -5.33
CA PHE A 721 -17.70 -16.87 -6.51
C PHE A 721 -16.87 -15.64 -6.15
N ILE A 722 -15.69 -15.57 -6.74
CA ILE A 722 -14.64 -14.61 -6.40
C ILE A 722 -14.36 -13.76 -7.63
N SER A 723 -14.70 -12.48 -7.59
CA SER A 723 -14.20 -11.52 -8.56
C SER A 723 -12.70 -11.36 -8.38
N ASN A 724 -11.97 -11.28 -9.49
CA ASN A 724 -10.51 -11.31 -9.41
C ASN A 724 -9.88 -10.07 -8.79
N GLY A 725 -10.60 -8.96 -8.62
CA GLY A 725 -10.05 -7.73 -8.09
C GLY A 725 -9.11 -7.04 -9.07
N TYR A 726 -8.27 -6.13 -8.56
CA TYR A 726 -7.56 -5.13 -9.36
C TYR A 726 -6.05 -5.39 -9.43
N GLY A 727 -5.36 -4.93 -10.48
CA GLY A 727 -3.90 -5.08 -10.57
C GLY A 727 -3.44 -6.54 -10.65
N SER A 728 -4.21 -7.40 -11.31
CA SER A 728 -3.83 -8.79 -11.60
C SER A 728 -2.61 -8.86 -12.52
N ASN A 729 -1.89 -10.00 -12.55
CA ASN A 729 -0.65 -10.12 -13.33
C ASN A 729 -0.86 -9.88 -14.84
N SER A 730 -2.02 -10.29 -15.38
CA SER A 730 -2.37 -10.02 -16.78
C SER A 730 -3.13 -8.72 -17.00
N GLY A 731 -3.72 -8.13 -15.95
CA GLY A 731 -4.52 -6.91 -16.02
C GLY A 731 -5.93 -7.11 -16.59
N VAL A 732 -6.46 -8.33 -16.56
CA VAL A 732 -7.80 -8.68 -17.06
C VAL A 732 -8.85 -8.64 -15.94
N ALA A 733 -10.13 -8.54 -16.30
CA ALA A 733 -11.26 -8.78 -15.40
C ALA A 733 -11.77 -10.22 -15.56
N ALA A 734 -11.96 -10.93 -14.44
CA ALA A 734 -12.38 -12.33 -14.44
C ALA A 734 -13.20 -12.70 -13.20
N LEU A 735 -14.10 -13.66 -13.37
CA LEU A 735 -14.82 -14.33 -12.29
C LEU A 735 -14.22 -15.72 -12.06
N TYR A 736 -13.83 -16.00 -10.83
CA TYR A 736 -13.39 -17.30 -10.36
C TYR A 736 -14.54 -18.01 -9.64
N VAL A 737 -14.70 -19.30 -9.90
CA VAL A 737 -15.59 -20.20 -9.17
C VAL A 737 -14.74 -21.32 -8.60
N VAL A 738 -14.73 -21.44 -7.27
CA VAL A 738 -13.90 -22.42 -6.55
C VAL A 738 -14.77 -23.29 -5.65
N ASP A 739 -14.36 -24.53 -5.43
CA ASP A 739 -15.07 -25.44 -4.52
C ASP A 739 -14.97 -24.93 -3.08
N ILE A 740 -16.09 -24.90 -2.37
CA ILE A 740 -16.12 -24.32 -1.02
C ILE A 740 -15.28 -25.12 -0.02
N ARG A 741 -15.00 -26.40 -0.31
CA ARG A 741 -14.32 -27.31 0.62
C ARG A 741 -12.82 -27.04 0.72
N ASP A 742 -12.18 -26.76 -0.41
CA ASP A 742 -10.71 -26.74 -0.52
C ASP A 742 -10.17 -25.61 -1.40
N GLY A 743 -11.03 -24.77 -1.98
CA GLY A 743 -10.61 -23.67 -2.86
C GLY A 743 -10.13 -24.12 -4.23
N SER A 744 -10.30 -25.39 -4.60
CA SER A 744 -9.94 -25.90 -5.93
C SER A 744 -10.75 -25.23 -7.03
N LEU A 745 -10.11 -24.95 -8.18
CA LEU A 745 -10.75 -24.25 -9.28
C LEU A 745 -11.82 -25.11 -9.95
N ILE A 746 -13.06 -24.62 -9.99
CA ILE A 746 -14.16 -25.21 -10.78
C ILE A 746 -14.20 -24.57 -12.17
N ARG A 747 -14.15 -23.23 -12.22
CA ARG A 747 -14.23 -22.47 -13.46
C ARG A 747 -13.58 -21.10 -13.27
N LYS A 748 -12.87 -20.64 -14.30
CA LYS A 748 -12.45 -19.24 -14.46
C LYS A 748 -13.10 -18.70 -15.72
N ILE A 749 -13.79 -17.57 -15.60
CA ILE A 749 -14.43 -16.88 -16.72
C ILE A 749 -13.72 -15.54 -16.90
N VAL A 750 -12.86 -15.47 -17.92
CA VAL A 750 -12.21 -14.21 -18.32
C VAL A 750 -13.16 -13.46 -19.23
N ILE A 751 -13.37 -12.18 -18.97
CA ILE A 751 -14.30 -11.35 -19.75
C ILE A 751 -13.73 -11.06 -21.14
N ASP A 752 -12.52 -10.52 -21.17
CA ASP A 752 -11.76 -10.24 -22.39
C ASP A 752 -10.27 -10.40 -22.09
N SER A 753 -9.62 -11.36 -22.75
CA SER A 753 -8.20 -11.66 -22.56
C SER A 753 -7.25 -10.68 -23.26
N THR A 754 -7.78 -9.82 -24.13
CA THR A 754 -7.00 -8.82 -24.87
C THR A 754 -6.87 -7.51 -24.10
N GLU A 755 -7.73 -7.30 -23.11
CA GLU A 755 -7.65 -6.11 -22.26
C GLU A 755 -6.51 -6.18 -21.27
N THR A 756 -5.94 -5.01 -20.99
CA THR A 756 -5.05 -4.78 -19.86
C THR A 756 -5.66 -3.66 -19.00
N THR A 757 -5.14 -3.48 -17.79
CA THR A 757 -5.56 -2.44 -16.81
C THR A 757 -7.05 -2.48 -16.44
N ASN A 758 -7.58 -3.67 -16.22
CA ASN A 758 -8.94 -3.88 -15.74
C ASN A 758 -8.95 -4.82 -14.52
N GLY A 759 -10.12 -4.96 -13.89
CA GLY A 759 -10.37 -5.87 -12.80
C GLY A 759 -11.86 -5.91 -12.45
N LEU A 760 -12.36 -7.09 -12.10
CA LEU A 760 -13.76 -7.28 -11.73
C LEU A 760 -13.95 -6.93 -10.24
N SER A 761 -14.91 -6.04 -9.95
CA SER A 761 -15.35 -5.69 -8.59
C SER A 761 -16.32 -6.74 -8.03
N SER A 762 -16.70 -6.61 -6.77
CA SER A 762 -17.63 -7.52 -6.07
C SER A 762 -18.86 -7.87 -6.93
N VAL A 763 -19.13 -9.15 -7.15
CA VAL A 763 -20.33 -9.62 -7.85
C VAL A 763 -21.49 -9.86 -6.90
N LYS A 764 -22.72 -9.78 -7.39
CA LYS A 764 -23.92 -10.27 -6.70
C LYS A 764 -24.56 -11.43 -7.45
N LEU A 765 -24.92 -12.51 -6.75
CA LEU A 765 -25.51 -13.70 -7.37
C LEU A 765 -27.04 -13.57 -7.50
N LYS A 766 -27.57 -14.06 -8.64
CA LYS A 766 -28.96 -14.49 -8.80
C LYS A 766 -29.00 -15.99 -8.57
N VAL A 767 -29.78 -16.42 -7.58
CA VAL A 767 -30.04 -17.83 -7.26
C VAL A 767 -31.53 -18.12 -7.43
N ASP A 768 -31.87 -19.40 -7.62
CA ASP A 768 -33.26 -19.85 -7.59
C ASP A 768 -33.78 -20.04 -6.14
N SER A 769 -35.00 -20.56 -6.02
CA SER A 769 -35.65 -20.82 -4.72
C SER A 769 -34.95 -21.89 -3.87
N GLN A 770 -34.04 -22.67 -4.45
CA GLN A 770 -33.26 -23.74 -3.83
C GLN A 770 -31.78 -23.34 -3.65
N SER A 771 -31.47 -22.05 -3.75
CA SER A 771 -30.13 -21.48 -3.64
C SER A 771 -29.15 -21.97 -4.71
N ILE A 772 -29.63 -22.50 -5.84
CA ILE A 772 -28.82 -22.89 -6.98
C ILE A 772 -28.52 -21.65 -7.81
N VAL A 773 -27.24 -21.42 -8.11
CA VAL A 773 -26.78 -20.28 -8.90
C VAL A 773 -27.38 -20.27 -10.30
N GLN A 774 -27.78 -19.09 -10.77
CA GLN A 774 -28.32 -18.87 -12.11
C GLN A 774 -27.49 -17.85 -12.89
N ALA A 775 -27.07 -16.77 -12.22
CA ALA A 775 -26.23 -15.75 -12.81
C ALA A 775 -25.44 -14.98 -11.74
N ALA A 776 -24.44 -14.21 -12.18
CA ALA A 776 -23.74 -13.24 -11.35
C ALA A 776 -23.69 -11.88 -12.06
N TYR A 777 -23.80 -10.79 -11.31
CA TYR A 777 -23.74 -9.42 -11.81
C TYR A 777 -22.59 -8.67 -11.13
N GLY A 778 -21.70 -8.04 -11.89
CA GLY A 778 -20.54 -7.34 -11.33
C GLY A 778 -20.02 -6.23 -12.23
N GLY A 779 -19.57 -5.14 -11.63
CA GLY A 779 -18.96 -4.03 -12.34
C GLY A 779 -17.45 -4.18 -12.50
N ASP A 780 -16.85 -3.41 -13.41
CA ASP A 780 -15.40 -3.36 -13.60
C ASP A 780 -14.82 -1.93 -13.55
N LEU A 781 -13.48 -1.83 -13.55
CA LEU A 781 -12.76 -0.55 -13.54
C LEU A 781 -12.95 0.27 -14.83
N LYS A 782 -13.57 -0.30 -15.87
CA LYS A 782 -13.87 0.39 -17.13
C LYS A 782 -15.33 0.82 -17.24
N GLY A 783 -16.07 0.79 -16.14
CA GLY A 783 -17.44 1.28 -16.07
C GLY A 783 -18.46 0.38 -16.76
N ARG A 784 -18.16 -0.92 -16.90
CA ARG A 784 -19.07 -1.90 -17.50
C ARG A 784 -19.68 -2.77 -16.42
N LEU A 785 -21.00 -2.94 -16.47
CA LEU A 785 -21.73 -3.89 -15.66
C LEU A 785 -21.91 -5.18 -16.46
N TRP A 786 -21.39 -6.28 -15.93
CA TRP A 786 -21.40 -7.59 -16.56
C TRP A 786 -22.45 -8.50 -15.93
N LYS A 787 -22.99 -9.40 -16.74
CA LYS A 787 -23.75 -10.57 -16.31
C LYS A 787 -23.02 -11.82 -16.74
N PHE A 788 -22.88 -12.79 -15.84
CA PHE A 788 -22.36 -14.12 -16.13
C PHE A 788 -23.52 -15.10 -16.13
N ASP A 789 -23.66 -15.91 -17.17
CA ASP A 789 -24.63 -17.00 -17.22
C ASP A 789 -24.03 -18.24 -16.57
N LEU A 790 -24.68 -18.67 -15.48
CA LEU A 790 -24.26 -19.77 -14.63
C LEU A 790 -25.37 -20.83 -14.50
N SER A 791 -26.40 -20.75 -15.34
CA SER A 791 -27.63 -21.55 -15.25
C SER A 791 -27.47 -23.00 -15.73
N SER A 792 -26.50 -23.25 -16.61
CA SER A 792 -26.21 -24.61 -17.11
C SER A 792 -25.70 -25.51 -15.99
N ALA A 793 -26.14 -26.77 -15.98
CA ALA A 793 -25.60 -27.79 -15.08
C ALA A 793 -24.12 -28.13 -15.40
N SER A 794 -23.69 -27.90 -16.64
CA SER A 794 -22.29 -28.07 -17.04
C SER A 794 -21.51 -26.78 -16.83
N THR A 795 -20.55 -26.79 -15.90
CA THR A 795 -19.70 -25.62 -15.60
C THR A 795 -18.84 -25.17 -16.78
N SER A 796 -18.63 -26.04 -17.77
CA SER A 796 -17.89 -25.71 -18.99
C SER A 796 -18.67 -24.78 -19.94
N SER A 797 -20.00 -24.73 -19.81
CA SER A 797 -20.89 -23.87 -20.59
C SER A 797 -21.06 -22.49 -19.97
N TRP A 798 -20.58 -22.28 -18.75
CA TRP A 798 -20.66 -20.98 -18.08
C TRP A 798 -19.76 -19.96 -18.78
N GLY A 799 -20.27 -18.74 -18.91
CA GLY A 799 -19.58 -17.66 -19.61
C GLY A 799 -20.19 -16.30 -19.33
N VAL A 800 -19.63 -15.28 -19.96
CA VAL A 800 -20.24 -13.94 -19.98
C VAL A 800 -21.51 -14.01 -20.81
N ALA A 801 -22.61 -13.47 -20.27
CA ALA A 801 -23.89 -13.41 -20.96
C ALA A 801 -23.82 -12.49 -22.19
N PHE A 802 -24.94 -12.40 -22.94
CA PHE A 802 -25.08 -11.48 -24.07
C PHE A 802 -23.96 -11.64 -25.13
N SER A 803 -23.53 -12.88 -25.37
CA SER A 803 -22.45 -13.20 -26.32
C SER A 803 -21.13 -12.47 -26.02
N GLY A 804 -20.76 -12.35 -24.75
CA GLY A 804 -19.52 -11.69 -24.32
C GLY A 804 -19.63 -10.16 -24.22
N LYS A 805 -20.84 -9.62 -24.18
CA LYS A 805 -21.11 -8.17 -24.10
C LYS A 805 -21.63 -7.78 -22.71
N PRO A 806 -21.38 -6.55 -22.26
CA PRO A 806 -21.87 -6.11 -20.95
C PRO A 806 -23.39 -5.95 -20.95
N LEU A 807 -24.00 -6.06 -19.77
CA LEU A 807 -25.38 -5.65 -19.56
C LEU A 807 -25.53 -4.15 -19.80
N PHE A 808 -24.59 -3.35 -19.28
CA PHE A 808 -24.60 -1.90 -19.37
C PHE A 808 -23.17 -1.35 -19.43
N THR A 809 -22.98 -0.25 -20.15
CA THR A 809 -21.73 0.52 -20.17
C THR A 809 -22.00 1.96 -19.75
N ALA A 810 -21.36 2.39 -18.66
CA ALA A 810 -21.44 3.76 -18.19
C ALA A 810 -20.83 4.72 -19.24
N PRO A 811 -21.45 5.88 -19.51
CA PRO A 811 -21.03 6.79 -20.57
C PRO A 811 -19.60 7.34 -20.39
N GLY A 812 -19.12 7.45 -19.15
CA GLY A 812 -17.73 7.84 -18.86
C GLY A 812 -16.70 6.73 -19.04
N GLY A 813 -17.12 5.48 -19.24
CA GLY A 813 -16.20 4.34 -19.35
C GLY A 813 -15.26 4.24 -18.15
N ALA A 814 -13.95 4.31 -18.40
CA ALA A 814 -12.92 4.24 -17.35
C ALA A 814 -12.94 5.41 -16.35
N THR A 815 -13.59 6.54 -16.66
CA THR A 815 -13.80 7.63 -15.68
C THR A 815 -15.00 7.38 -14.77
N GLN A 816 -15.80 6.35 -15.06
CA GLN A 816 -16.93 5.89 -14.23
C GLN A 816 -16.76 4.43 -13.80
N PRO A 817 -15.66 4.07 -13.09
CA PRO A 817 -15.41 2.70 -12.65
C PRO A 817 -16.54 2.23 -11.71
N ILE A 818 -16.88 0.94 -11.68
CA ILE A 818 -17.90 0.40 -10.77
C ILE A 818 -17.18 -0.44 -9.72
N THR A 819 -17.06 0.07 -8.49
CA THR A 819 -16.36 -0.62 -7.38
C THR A 819 -17.30 -1.17 -6.31
N ALA A 820 -18.44 -0.52 -6.09
CA ALA A 820 -19.49 -1.00 -5.19
C ALA A 820 -20.12 -2.30 -5.71
N GLN A 821 -20.44 -3.24 -4.81
CA GLN A 821 -21.19 -4.44 -5.17
C GLN A 821 -22.59 -4.03 -5.67
N PRO A 822 -23.06 -4.54 -6.83
CA PRO A 822 -24.44 -4.28 -7.27
C PRO A 822 -25.48 -4.82 -6.28
N LEU A 823 -26.67 -4.23 -6.30
CA LEU A 823 -27.86 -4.73 -5.61
C LEU A 823 -28.88 -5.20 -6.64
N LEU A 824 -29.49 -6.35 -6.40
CA LEU A 824 -30.52 -6.93 -7.28
C LEU A 824 -31.90 -6.84 -6.61
N ALA A 825 -32.91 -6.43 -7.38
CA ALA A 825 -34.32 -6.51 -6.99
C ALA A 825 -35.14 -7.19 -8.09
N ASP A 826 -36.23 -7.86 -7.71
CA ASP A 826 -37.22 -8.31 -8.69
C ASP A 826 -37.90 -7.10 -9.33
N HIS A 827 -37.86 -7.01 -10.66
CA HIS A 827 -38.56 -5.96 -11.37
C HIS A 827 -40.06 -6.31 -11.47
N PRO A 828 -41.00 -5.34 -11.35
CA PRO A 828 -42.44 -5.62 -11.30
C PRO A 828 -43.02 -6.34 -12.53
N ILE A 829 -42.33 -6.30 -13.67
CA ILE A 829 -42.76 -6.94 -14.92
C ILE A 829 -42.14 -8.36 -15.04
N ASN A 830 -40.83 -8.45 -15.16
CA ASN A 830 -40.03 -9.70 -15.21
C ASN A 830 -38.55 -9.36 -15.02
N GLY A 831 -37.67 -10.35 -14.88
CA GLY A 831 -36.23 -10.12 -14.77
C GLY A 831 -35.82 -9.43 -13.48
N LYS A 832 -34.69 -8.71 -13.52
CA LYS A 832 -34.09 -8.03 -12.36
C LYS A 832 -33.86 -6.55 -12.63
N GLU A 833 -34.12 -5.73 -11.64
CA GLU A 833 -33.61 -4.37 -11.56
C GLU A 833 -32.24 -4.42 -10.87
N VAL A 834 -31.20 -3.89 -11.53
CA VAL A 834 -29.82 -3.90 -11.05
C VAL A 834 -29.40 -2.48 -10.67
N PHE A 835 -29.17 -2.27 -9.37
CA PHE A 835 -28.73 -0.99 -8.83
C PHE A 835 -27.23 -0.97 -8.60
N PHE A 836 -26.57 0.09 -9.05
CA PHE A 836 -25.13 0.26 -8.87
C PHE A 836 -24.76 1.75 -8.99
N GLY A 837 -23.70 2.14 -8.28
CA GLY A 837 -23.11 3.46 -8.40
C GLY A 837 -21.70 3.39 -8.96
N THR A 838 -21.25 4.49 -9.56
CA THR A 838 -19.90 4.61 -10.12
C THR A 838 -18.98 5.41 -9.21
N GLY A 839 -17.70 5.09 -9.32
CA GLY A 839 -16.57 5.69 -8.64
C GLY A 839 -15.64 4.66 -8.02
N LYS A 840 -14.44 5.13 -7.66
CA LYS A 840 -13.43 4.39 -6.90
C LYS A 840 -12.74 5.31 -5.90
N PHE A 841 -12.22 4.73 -4.83
CA PHE A 841 -11.48 5.43 -3.79
C PHE A 841 -10.48 4.46 -3.16
N ASN A 842 -9.51 4.03 -3.97
CA ASN A 842 -8.52 3.01 -3.60
C ASN A 842 -7.08 3.45 -3.91
N GLU A 843 -6.89 4.40 -4.81
CA GLU A 843 -5.59 4.92 -5.25
C GLU A 843 -5.44 6.39 -4.84
N THR A 844 -4.23 6.84 -4.54
CA THR A 844 -3.98 8.23 -4.11
C THR A 844 -4.49 9.27 -5.12
N ALA A 845 -4.43 8.95 -6.42
CA ALA A 845 -4.95 9.79 -7.50
C ALA A 845 -6.47 10.03 -7.41
N ASP A 846 -7.21 9.15 -6.75
CA ASP A 846 -8.67 9.24 -6.60
C ASP A 846 -9.10 10.46 -5.81
N LYS A 847 -8.22 10.99 -4.95
CA LYS A 847 -8.50 12.19 -4.15
C LYS A 847 -8.69 13.45 -5.00
N LEU A 848 -8.08 13.48 -6.18
CA LEU A 848 -8.04 14.66 -7.05
C LEU A 848 -8.99 14.55 -8.24
N SER A 849 -9.59 13.38 -8.47
CA SER A 849 -10.54 13.19 -9.57
C SER A 849 -11.82 13.98 -9.33
N LYS A 850 -12.21 14.76 -10.34
CA LYS A 850 -13.49 15.46 -10.45
C LYS A 850 -14.39 14.81 -11.50
N ASP A 851 -14.08 13.58 -11.92
CA ASP A 851 -14.83 12.91 -12.98
C ASP A 851 -16.31 12.74 -12.59
N LEU A 852 -17.22 13.00 -13.52
CA LEU A 852 -18.65 12.87 -13.29
C LEU A 852 -19.01 11.41 -12.97
N GLN A 853 -19.55 11.15 -11.78
CA GLN A 853 -20.11 9.86 -11.41
C GLN A 853 -21.64 9.87 -11.45
N ALA A 854 -22.24 8.70 -11.34
CA ALA A 854 -23.68 8.54 -11.33
C ALA A 854 -24.11 7.29 -10.56
N PHE A 855 -25.38 7.29 -10.14
CA PHE A 855 -26.08 6.11 -9.66
C PHE A 855 -27.08 5.64 -10.71
N TYR A 856 -27.22 4.33 -10.89
CA TYR A 856 -28.01 3.71 -11.95
C TYR A 856 -28.96 2.66 -11.38
N GLY A 857 -30.18 2.61 -11.94
CA GLY A 857 -31.07 1.45 -11.93
C GLY A 857 -31.24 0.96 -13.35
N VAL A 858 -30.85 -0.29 -13.62
CA VAL A 858 -30.89 -0.89 -14.97
C VAL A 858 -31.71 -2.17 -14.94
N TRP A 859 -32.72 -2.22 -15.79
CA TRP A 859 -33.62 -3.36 -15.93
C TRP A 859 -33.06 -4.42 -16.88
N ASP A 860 -32.60 -5.54 -16.33
CA ASP A 860 -32.29 -6.77 -17.05
C ASP A 860 -33.56 -7.63 -17.18
N ALA A 861 -34.33 -7.36 -18.22
CA ALA A 861 -35.53 -8.14 -18.56
C ALA A 861 -35.16 -9.60 -18.92
N ASP A 862 -36.05 -10.55 -18.59
CA ASP A 862 -35.85 -11.95 -18.98
C ASP A 862 -35.85 -12.07 -20.52
N GLY A 863 -34.80 -12.67 -21.07
CA GLY A 863 -34.59 -12.73 -22.53
C GLY A 863 -34.13 -11.42 -23.17
N GLY A 864 -33.83 -10.38 -22.39
CA GLY A 864 -33.31 -9.10 -22.89
C GLY A 864 -31.95 -9.23 -23.58
N PRO A 865 -31.63 -8.37 -24.56
CA PRO A 865 -30.39 -8.47 -25.35
C PRO A 865 -29.14 -7.95 -24.62
N GLY A 866 -29.29 -7.32 -23.44
CA GLY A 866 -28.21 -6.60 -22.77
C GLY A 866 -27.78 -5.34 -23.53
N GLN A 867 -26.53 -4.92 -23.35
CA GLN A 867 -25.93 -3.74 -24.00
C GLN A 867 -26.75 -2.44 -23.84
N ILE A 868 -27.35 -2.27 -22.68
CA ILE A 868 -28.14 -1.08 -22.33
C ILE A 868 -27.19 0.12 -22.27
N THR A 869 -27.66 1.25 -22.77
CA THR A 869 -26.94 2.52 -22.76
C THR A 869 -27.76 3.57 -22.02
N VAL A 870 -27.11 4.64 -21.57
CA VAL A 870 -27.77 5.71 -20.81
C VAL A 870 -28.92 6.37 -21.59
N SER A 871 -28.93 6.31 -22.92
CA SER A 871 -29.99 6.89 -23.76
C SER A 871 -31.34 6.17 -23.64
N SER A 872 -31.37 4.92 -23.15
CA SER A 872 -32.62 4.22 -22.86
C SER A 872 -33.04 4.31 -21.38
N LEU A 873 -32.32 5.09 -20.58
CA LEU A 873 -32.64 5.33 -19.17
C LEU A 873 -33.28 6.70 -18.97
N GLN A 874 -34.18 6.81 -17.99
CA GLN A 874 -34.70 8.10 -17.56
C GLN A 874 -33.65 8.87 -16.76
N ALA A 875 -33.36 10.10 -17.18
CA ALA A 875 -32.51 11.00 -16.41
C ALA A 875 -33.26 11.58 -15.20
N GLN A 876 -32.63 11.49 -14.03
CA GLN A 876 -32.97 12.25 -12.83
C GLN A 876 -31.92 13.36 -12.62
N ALA A 877 -32.20 14.30 -11.72
CA ALA A 877 -31.27 15.38 -11.35
C ALA A 877 -31.45 15.80 -9.90
N VAL A 878 -30.37 16.28 -9.26
CA VAL A 878 -30.47 17.06 -8.02
C VAL A 878 -30.97 18.46 -8.38
N THR A 879 -32.10 18.87 -7.81
CA THR A 879 -32.81 20.11 -8.16
C THR A 879 -32.62 21.23 -7.15
N GLY A 880 -32.23 20.91 -5.92
CA GLY A 880 -32.09 21.91 -4.85
C GLY A 880 -31.41 21.38 -3.60
N VAL A 881 -30.98 22.32 -2.76
CA VAL A 881 -30.46 22.11 -1.41
C VAL A 881 -31.19 23.07 -0.48
N PHE A 882 -31.59 22.61 0.70
CA PHE A 882 -32.23 23.46 1.71
C PHE A 882 -31.79 23.10 3.12
N THR A 883 -31.96 24.05 4.04
CA THR A 883 -31.71 23.86 5.47
C THR A 883 -33.03 23.57 6.17
N GLY A 884 -33.13 22.42 6.85
CA GLY A 884 -34.26 22.09 7.70
C GLY A 884 -34.30 22.95 8.97
N THR A 885 -35.43 22.96 9.67
CA THR A 885 -35.64 23.83 10.85
C THR A 885 -34.68 23.53 12.00
N ALA A 886 -34.23 22.28 12.13
CA ALA A 886 -33.20 21.87 13.09
C ALA A 886 -31.75 22.08 12.60
N GLY A 887 -31.54 22.74 11.46
CA GLY A 887 -30.21 23.07 10.92
C GLY A 887 -29.58 22.01 10.01
N GLY A 888 -30.21 20.83 9.87
CA GLY A 888 -29.76 19.79 8.93
C GLY A 888 -29.83 20.25 7.47
N GLN A 889 -28.90 19.80 6.63
CA GLN A 889 -28.86 20.12 5.20
C GLN A 889 -29.48 18.98 4.40
N PHE A 890 -30.42 19.28 3.51
CA PHE A 890 -31.18 18.31 2.73
C PHE A 890 -31.12 18.60 1.24
N ILE A 891 -31.37 17.58 0.42
CA ILE A 891 -31.45 17.72 -1.03
C ILE A 891 -32.85 17.42 -1.55
N THR A 892 -33.17 18.00 -2.70
CA THR A 892 -34.32 17.61 -3.53
C THR A 892 -33.82 17.10 -4.88
N THR A 893 -34.56 16.15 -5.46
CA THR A 893 -34.29 15.61 -6.81
C THR A 893 -35.53 15.71 -7.68
N SER A 894 -35.38 15.44 -8.98
CA SER A 894 -36.49 15.43 -9.94
C SER A 894 -37.52 14.34 -9.64
N GLN A 895 -38.74 14.55 -10.14
CA GLN A 895 -39.86 13.60 -10.03
C GLN A 895 -40.19 12.90 -11.36
N ASN A 896 -39.21 12.77 -12.25
CA ASN A 896 -39.43 12.24 -13.60
C ASN A 896 -39.86 10.76 -13.52
N PRO A 897 -40.98 10.35 -14.13
CA PRO A 897 -41.40 8.95 -14.12
C PRO A 897 -40.58 8.11 -15.12
N VAL A 898 -40.55 6.79 -14.90
CA VAL A 898 -40.00 5.82 -15.86
C VAL A 898 -41.14 5.07 -16.54
N THR A 899 -41.09 4.95 -17.86
CA THR A 899 -42.09 4.24 -18.67
C THR A 899 -41.54 2.90 -19.15
N TYR A 900 -41.83 1.82 -18.44
CA TYR A 900 -41.46 0.46 -18.87
C TYR A 900 -42.50 -0.11 -19.86
N PRO A 901 -42.10 -0.89 -20.89
CA PRO A 901 -40.74 -1.27 -21.25
C PRO A 901 -40.03 -0.29 -22.20
N ALA A 902 -40.60 0.90 -22.46
CA ALA A 902 -40.03 1.88 -23.38
C ALA A 902 -38.67 2.44 -22.90
N GLN A 903 -38.45 2.46 -21.60
CA GLN A 903 -37.19 2.75 -20.93
C GLN A 903 -36.70 1.50 -20.18
N ASN A 904 -35.39 1.35 -20.06
CA ASN A 904 -34.74 0.22 -19.40
C ASN A 904 -34.21 0.57 -18.00
N GLY A 905 -34.77 1.60 -17.36
CA GLY A 905 -34.35 2.03 -16.03
C GLY A 905 -34.19 3.54 -15.92
N TRP A 906 -33.32 3.96 -15.01
CA TRP A 906 -33.08 5.36 -14.67
C TRP A 906 -31.64 5.59 -14.19
N TYR A 907 -31.24 6.85 -14.14
CA TYR A 907 -29.96 7.23 -13.52
C TYR A 907 -30.02 8.62 -12.89
N LEU A 908 -29.20 8.82 -11.87
CA LEU A 908 -28.95 10.11 -11.21
C LEU A 908 -27.47 10.47 -11.38
N PRO A 909 -27.11 11.47 -12.21
CA PRO A 909 -25.76 12.01 -12.25
C PRO A 909 -25.45 12.75 -10.94
N LEU A 910 -24.27 12.53 -10.38
CA LEU A 910 -23.82 13.13 -9.12
C LEU A 910 -23.20 14.50 -9.38
N VAL A 911 -24.07 15.43 -9.80
CA VAL A 911 -23.73 16.81 -10.13
C VAL A 911 -24.87 17.72 -9.70
N TYR A 912 -24.52 18.89 -9.19
CA TYR A 912 -25.47 19.93 -8.85
C TYR A 912 -24.98 21.27 -9.41
N ASN A 913 -25.87 22.03 -10.05
CA ASN A 913 -25.55 23.31 -10.71
C ASN A 913 -24.37 23.23 -11.70
N ASN A 914 -24.19 22.10 -12.38
CA ASN A 914 -23.07 21.82 -13.30
C ASN A 914 -21.67 21.88 -12.64
N VAL A 915 -21.58 21.78 -11.32
CA VAL A 915 -20.31 21.75 -10.59
C VAL A 915 -19.91 20.32 -10.27
N LEU A 916 -18.77 19.88 -10.82
CA LEU A 916 -18.19 18.58 -10.51
C LEU A 916 -17.29 18.67 -9.27
N THR A 917 -17.66 17.95 -8.22
CA THR A 917 -16.94 17.92 -6.94
C THR A 917 -16.19 16.61 -6.70
N GLY A 918 -16.22 15.67 -7.65
CA GLY A 918 -15.67 14.32 -7.46
C GLY A 918 -16.53 13.44 -6.55
N GLU A 919 -17.82 13.78 -6.40
CA GLU A 919 -18.79 12.97 -5.68
C GLU A 919 -18.98 11.61 -6.35
N ARG A 920 -18.98 10.53 -5.56
CA ARG A 920 -18.94 9.15 -6.05
C ARG A 920 -19.66 8.17 -5.13
N VAL A 921 -19.96 6.97 -5.61
CA VAL A 921 -20.54 5.87 -4.81
C VAL A 921 -19.55 4.72 -4.70
N ILE A 922 -19.16 4.40 -3.47
CA ILE A 922 -18.15 3.38 -3.15
C ILE A 922 -18.69 2.28 -2.22
N SER A 923 -19.96 2.38 -1.83
CA SER A 923 -20.65 1.40 -0.97
C SER A 923 -21.87 0.86 -1.68
N GLN A 924 -22.22 -0.39 -1.39
CA GLN A 924 -23.44 -1.02 -1.92
C GLN A 924 -24.69 -0.27 -1.42
N ALA A 925 -25.68 -0.12 -2.30
CA ALA A 925 -26.98 0.45 -1.95
C ALA A 925 -27.86 -0.53 -1.16
N ALA A 926 -28.88 -0.01 -0.47
CA ALA A 926 -29.88 -0.81 0.24
C ALA A 926 -31.29 -0.56 -0.33
N LEU A 927 -32.10 -1.61 -0.40
CA LEU A 927 -33.51 -1.51 -0.78
C LEU A 927 -34.39 -1.59 0.47
N VAL A 928 -35.22 -0.57 0.69
CA VAL A 928 -36.06 -0.42 1.88
C VAL A 928 -37.48 -0.07 1.48
N LEU A 929 -38.41 -1.03 1.60
CA LEU A 929 -39.84 -0.80 1.34
C LEU A 929 -40.13 -0.17 -0.05
N GLY A 930 -39.44 -0.63 -1.10
CA GLY A 930 -39.57 -0.07 -2.46
C GLY A 930 -38.78 1.21 -2.71
N ARG A 931 -37.98 1.67 -1.74
CA ARG A 931 -37.09 2.82 -1.83
C ARG A 931 -35.65 2.36 -1.97
N ILE A 932 -34.88 2.97 -2.85
CA ILE A 932 -33.44 2.74 -2.98
C ILE A 932 -32.71 3.77 -2.13
N VAL A 933 -31.75 3.30 -1.33
CA VAL A 933 -30.95 4.13 -0.42
C VAL A 933 -29.48 3.90 -0.71
N PHE A 934 -28.73 4.96 -0.93
CA PHE A 934 -27.28 4.88 -1.13
C PHE A 934 -26.57 6.07 -0.52
N THR A 935 -25.28 5.90 -0.24
CA THR A 935 -24.43 7.00 0.24
C THR A 935 -23.41 7.39 -0.81
N THR A 936 -23.02 8.67 -0.79
CA THR A 936 -21.97 9.22 -1.64
C THR A 936 -20.77 9.63 -0.81
N ALA A 937 -19.61 9.69 -1.46
CA ALA A 937 -18.35 10.16 -0.90
C ALA A 937 -17.80 11.30 -1.75
N SER A 938 -17.24 12.32 -1.12
CA SER A 938 -16.53 13.42 -1.77
C SER A 938 -15.39 13.87 -0.87
N VAL A 939 -14.32 14.38 -1.47
CA VAL A 939 -13.17 14.99 -0.78
C VAL A 939 -12.87 16.31 -1.47
N ASP A 940 -12.21 17.23 -0.77
CA ASP A 940 -11.77 18.49 -1.39
C ASP A 940 -10.69 18.20 -2.44
N THR A 941 -11.13 18.07 -3.69
CA THR A 941 -10.28 17.79 -4.86
C THR A 941 -9.33 18.95 -5.22
N THR A 942 -9.47 20.12 -4.58
CA THR A 942 -8.55 21.26 -4.76
C THR A 942 -7.42 21.28 -3.74
N ASP A 943 -7.54 20.53 -2.65
CA ASP A 943 -6.55 20.42 -1.60
C ASP A 943 -5.98 18.99 -1.54
N PRO A 944 -4.80 18.73 -2.13
CA PRO A 944 -4.19 17.40 -2.10
C PRO A 944 -3.79 16.97 -0.68
N CYS A 945 -3.80 17.89 0.29
CA CYS A 945 -3.61 17.62 1.71
C CYS A 945 -4.92 17.40 2.47
N SER A 946 -6.07 17.46 1.80
CA SER A 946 -7.37 17.27 2.45
C SER A 946 -7.44 15.91 3.13
N SER A 947 -7.61 15.93 4.44
CA SER A 947 -7.80 14.75 5.30
C SER A 947 -9.27 14.50 5.63
N PHE A 948 -10.16 15.24 4.98
CA PHE A 948 -11.56 15.29 5.33
C PHE A 948 -12.45 15.01 4.11
N GLY A 949 -13.49 14.22 4.34
CA GLY A 949 -14.47 13.90 3.31
C GLY A 949 -15.87 14.28 3.74
N THR A 950 -16.75 14.41 2.77
CA THR A 950 -18.17 14.74 2.94
C THR A 950 -18.99 13.77 2.09
N GLY A 951 -20.31 13.83 2.21
CA GLY A 951 -21.17 13.04 1.33
C GLY A 951 -22.64 13.25 1.59
N LYS A 952 -23.45 12.39 0.99
CA LYS A 952 -24.90 12.41 1.13
C LYS A 952 -25.41 11.02 1.44
N LEU A 953 -26.53 10.94 2.15
CA LEU A 953 -27.42 9.78 2.06
C LEU A 953 -28.58 10.18 1.16
N VAL A 954 -28.80 9.43 0.09
CA VAL A 954 -29.84 9.67 -0.91
C VAL A 954 -30.87 8.56 -0.84
N GLU A 955 -32.15 8.93 -0.87
CA GLU A 955 -33.28 8.01 -0.88
C GLU A 955 -34.30 8.38 -1.97
N LEU A 956 -34.60 7.43 -2.85
CA LEU A 956 -35.45 7.61 -4.02
C LEU A 956 -36.42 6.45 -4.18
N ASP A 957 -37.44 6.62 -5.02
CA ASP A 957 -38.22 5.47 -5.52
C ASP A 957 -37.31 4.50 -6.28
N ALA A 958 -37.35 3.21 -5.93
CA ALA A 958 -36.38 2.26 -6.47
C ALA A 958 -36.53 2.03 -7.98
N PHE A 959 -37.75 1.99 -8.52
CA PHE A 959 -37.96 1.62 -9.93
C PHE A 959 -37.99 2.82 -10.88
N SER A 960 -38.02 4.04 -10.37
CA SER A 960 -37.97 5.25 -11.19
C SER A 960 -36.84 6.22 -10.87
N GLY A 961 -36.21 6.12 -9.70
CA GLY A 961 -35.21 7.08 -9.24
C GLY A 961 -35.77 8.46 -8.90
N LYS A 962 -37.09 8.60 -8.93
CA LYS A 962 -37.76 9.87 -8.70
C LYS A 962 -37.79 10.19 -7.21
N MET A 963 -37.78 11.48 -6.86
CA MET A 963 -38.07 11.95 -5.51
C MET A 963 -39.47 11.48 -5.09
N LEU A 964 -39.59 10.99 -3.86
CA LEU A 964 -40.88 10.58 -3.30
C LEU A 964 -41.80 11.81 -3.16
N SER A 965 -43.11 11.60 -3.31
CA SER A 965 -44.11 12.68 -3.27
C SER A 965 -44.60 12.99 -1.84
N TYR A 966 -43.91 12.49 -0.82
CA TYR A 966 -44.25 12.61 0.59
C TYR A 966 -42.96 12.67 1.42
N ALA A 967 -43.05 13.28 2.61
CA ALA A 967 -41.90 13.37 3.51
C ALA A 967 -41.49 11.98 4.02
N VAL A 968 -40.20 11.69 3.94
CA VAL A 968 -39.59 10.43 4.40
C VAL A 968 -38.53 10.61 5.48
N LEU A 969 -37.93 11.79 5.57
CA LEU A 969 -36.96 12.17 6.57
C LEU A 969 -37.57 13.22 7.50
N ASP A 970 -37.21 13.17 8.77
CA ASP A 970 -37.48 14.22 9.75
C ASP A 970 -36.56 15.42 9.44
N THR A 971 -37.15 16.45 8.83
CA THR A 971 -36.46 17.67 8.39
C THR A 971 -36.57 18.80 9.40
N ASN A 972 -37.50 18.70 10.35
CA ASN A 972 -37.73 19.73 11.37
C ASN A 972 -37.06 19.39 12.73
N GLY A 973 -36.63 18.14 12.92
CA GLY A 973 -35.94 17.61 14.09
C GLY A 973 -36.83 17.29 15.29
N ASP A 974 -38.15 17.14 15.11
CA ASP A 974 -39.09 16.86 16.20
C ASP A 974 -39.21 15.37 16.56
N GLY A 975 -38.54 14.49 15.81
CA GLY A 975 -38.53 13.05 16.02
C GLY A 975 -39.70 12.30 15.39
N LEU A 976 -40.53 12.98 14.59
CA LEU A 976 -41.63 12.44 13.80
C LEU A 976 -41.39 12.70 12.31
N VAL A 977 -42.09 11.96 11.45
CA VAL A 977 -42.11 12.25 10.01
C VAL A 977 -43.56 12.42 9.55
N ASP A 978 -43.99 13.65 9.36
CA ASP A 978 -45.37 14.01 9.11
C ASP A 978 -45.54 15.08 7.99
N THR A 979 -46.62 15.86 8.04
CA THR A 979 -46.91 16.92 7.04
C THR A 979 -46.19 18.24 7.31
N HIS A 980 -45.59 18.42 8.48
CA HIS A 980 -44.76 19.58 8.83
C HIS A 980 -43.34 19.45 8.30
N ASP A 981 -42.94 18.25 7.86
CA ASP A 981 -41.68 18.01 7.20
C ASP A 981 -41.68 18.47 5.73
N THR A 982 -40.58 19.11 5.35
CA THR A 982 -40.33 19.44 3.96
C THR A 982 -39.91 18.17 3.22
N ILE A 983 -40.49 17.94 2.04
CA ILE A 983 -40.16 16.78 1.22
C ILE A 983 -38.71 16.89 0.73
N SER A 984 -37.92 15.82 0.96
CA SER A 984 -36.52 15.71 0.57
C SER A 984 -36.22 14.34 -0.05
N SER A 985 -35.15 14.25 -0.83
CA SER A 985 -34.60 12.99 -1.35
C SER A 985 -33.26 12.60 -0.73
N GLY A 986 -32.84 13.27 0.34
CA GLY A 986 -31.62 12.93 1.05
C GLY A 986 -31.13 14.00 2.02
N VAL A 987 -30.09 13.66 2.75
CA VAL A 987 -29.42 14.50 3.75
C VAL A 987 -27.92 14.61 3.42
N ILE A 988 -27.34 15.78 3.65
CA ILE A 988 -25.91 16.08 3.42
C ILE A 988 -25.15 15.92 4.75
N PHE A 989 -24.07 15.15 4.69
CA PHE A 989 -23.12 14.97 5.78
C PHE A 989 -21.88 15.82 5.54
N THR A 990 -21.67 16.80 6.42
CA THR A 990 -20.47 17.66 6.44
C THR A 990 -19.45 17.23 7.48
N GLY A 991 -19.75 16.19 8.29
CA GLY A 991 -18.89 15.65 9.36
C GLY A 991 -17.95 14.53 8.93
N GLY A 992 -18.15 13.96 7.73
CA GLY A 992 -17.35 12.85 7.21
C GLY A 992 -18.04 12.20 6.01
N ILE A 993 -17.39 11.20 5.42
CA ILE A 993 -18.01 10.35 4.38
C ILE A 993 -19.04 9.43 5.06
N PRO A 994 -20.34 9.53 4.73
CA PRO A 994 -21.37 8.72 5.35
C PRO A 994 -21.40 7.29 4.81
N THR A 995 -21.63 6.34 5.71
CA THR A 995 -21.91 4.94 5.39
C THR A 995 -23.23 4.54 6.05
N LEU A 996 -24.18 4.03 5.26
CA LEU A 996 -25.40 3.46 5.83
C LEU A 996 -25.07 2.13 6.47
N ASN A 997 -25.14 2.08 7.80
CA ASN A 997 -24.82 0.86 8.53
C ASN A 997 -26.07 0.03 8.80
N ALA A 998 -27.13 0.66 9.33
CA ALA A 998 -28.30 -0.04 9.85
C ALA A 998 -29.59 0.60 9.41
N ILE A 999 -30.61 -0.24 9.24
CA ILE A 999 -32.01 0.18 9.15
C ILE A 999 -32.73 -0.49 10.31
N VAL A 1000 -33.18 0.27 11.30
CA VAL A 1000 -33.73 -0.26 12.56
C VAL A 1000 -35.18 0.16 12.79
N ASN A 1001 -35.80 -0.41 13.82
CA ASN A 1001 -37.17 -0.09 14.24
C ASN A 1001 -38.19 -0.19 13.10
N SER A 1002 -38.25 -1.35 12.42
CA SER A 1002 -39.15 -1.58 11.28
C SER A 1002 -38.99 -0.54 10.15
N ALA A 1003 -37.75 -0.16 9.87
CA ALA A 1003 -37.37 0.86 8.89
C ALA A 1003 -37.86 2.28 9.19
N ALA A 1004 -38.18 2.58 10.44
CA ALA A 1004 -38.47 3.93 10.91
C ALA A 1004 -37.20 4.72 11.31
N ARG A 1005 -36.02 4.08 11.29
CA ARG A 1005 -34.74 4.76 11.57
C ARG A 1005 -33.60 4.19 10.73
N LYS A 1006 -32.68 5.06 10.32
CA LYS A 1006 -31.41 4.69 9.68
C LYS A 1006 -30.24 5.14 10.56
N ILE A 1007 -29.28 4.25 10.77
CA ILE A 1007 -28.05 4.57 11.48
C ILE A 1007 -26.95 4.75 10.45
N VAL A 1008 -26.39 5.96 10.41
CA VAL A 1008 -25.32 6.36 9.52
C VAL A 1008 -24.11 6.67 10.37
N ASN A 1009 -22.98 6.04 10.06
CA ASN A 1009 -21.69 6.43 10.63
C ASN A 1009 -20.91 7.22 9.57
N ASP A 1010 -20.12 8.18 10.01
CA ASP A 1010 -19.23 8.93 9.13
C ASP A 1010 -17.75 8.63 9.40
N SER A 1011 -16.89 9.04 8.47
CA SER A 1011 -15.45 8.82 8.54
C SER A 1011 -14.73 9.57 9.68
N SER A 1012 -15.40 10.46 10.41
CA SER A 1012 -14.89 11.06 11.66
C SER A 1012 -15.22 10.22 12.90
N GLY A 1013 -16.02 9.16 12.74
CA GLY A 1013 -16.57 8.37 13.83
C GLY A 1013 -17.89 8.89 14.39
N GLY A 1014 -18.52 9.86 13.71
CA GLY A 1014 -19.83 10.39 14.09
C GLY A 1014 -20.95 9.41 13.77
N ILE A 1015 -21.75 9.04 14.79
CA ILE A 1015 -22.95 8.22 14.63
C ILE A 1015 -24.18 9.12 14.58
N THR A 1016 -24.89 9.10 13.46
CA THR A 1016 -26.15 9.82 13.26
C THR A 1016 -27.31 8.84 13.15
N THR A 1017 -28.39 9.11 13.89
CA THR A 1017 -29.67 8.40 13.75
C THR A 1017 -30.63 9.29 12.97
N LEU A 1018 -30.98 8.88 11.75
CA LEU A 1018 -32.01 9.53 10.94
C LEU A 1018 -33.37 8.93 11.29
N VAL A 1019 -34.37 9.78 11.52
CA VAL A 1019 -35.76 9.37 11.72
C VAL A 1019 -36.47 9.30 10.38
N GLU A 1020 -37.22 8.22 10.17
CA GLU A 1020 -37.92 7.99 8.92
C GLU A 1020 -39.38 7.64 9.11
N LYS A 1021 -40.15 7.92 8.06
CA LYS A 1021 -41.54 7.49 7.98
C LYS A 1021 -41.63 5.96 8.00
N SER A 1022 -42.23 5.41 9.05
CA SER A 1022 -42.54 3.98 9.14
C SER A 1022 -43.51 3.56 8.03
N GLY A 1023 -43.29 2.41 7.39
CA GLY A 1023 -44.15 1.92 6.32
C GLY A 1023 -45.58 1.60 6.78
N GLY A 1024 -46.55 2.46 6.41
CA GLY A 1024 -47.99 2.25 6.59
C GLY A 1024 -48.78 1.99 5.30
N GLY A 1025 -48.12 1.81 4.14
CA GLY A 1025 -48.77 1.61 2.84
C GLY A 1025 -48.67 0.17 2.31
N SER A 1026 -49.82 -0.40 1.93
CA SER A 1026 -50.08 -1.70 1.28
C SER A 1026 -48.92 -2.72 1.17
N ARG A 1027 -48.98 -3.74 2.03
CA ARG A 1027 -48.20 -4.98 1.95
C ARG A 1027 -48.60 -5.78 0.70
N ARG A 1028 -47.97 -5.53 -0.46
CA ARG A 1028 -47.84 -6.60 -1.48
C ARG A 1028 -46.58 -7.41 -1.16
N ILE A 1029 -46.72 -8.27 -0.16
CA ILE A 1029 -45.77 -9.35 0.13
C ILE A 1029 -45.99 -10.40 -0.96
N MET A 1030 -44.99 -10.57 -1.82
CA MET A 1030 -44.63 -11.77 -2.59
C MET A 1030 -45.78 -12.74 -2.92
N TRP A 1031 -46.16 -12.83 -4.20
CA TRP A 1031 -46.87 -14.00 -4.71
C TRP A 1031 -45.93 -15.23 -4.73
N ARG A 1032 -46.35 -16.30 -4.05
CA ARG A 1032 -45.89 -17.68 -4.28
C ARG A 1032 -46.91 -18.32 -5.20
N GLN A 1033 -46.58 -18.51 -6.47
CA GLN A 1033 -47.37 -19.39 -7.33
C GLN A 1033 -46.96 -20.84 -7.00
N ILE A 1034 -47.88 -21.58 -6.39
CA ILE A 1034 -47.79 -23.04 -6.32
C ILE A 1034 -48.42 -23.56 -7.61
N GLN A 1035 -47.64 -24.20 -8.47
CA GLN A 1035 -48.12 -25.23 -9.39
C GLN A 1035 -47.30 -26.49 -9.18
#